data_AF-D8LH34-F1
#
_entry.id   AF-D8LH34-F1
#
_cell.length_a   1.000
_cell.length_b   1.000
_cell.length_c   1.000
_cell.angle_alpha   90.00
_cell.angle_beta   90.00
_cell.angle_gamma   90.00
#
_symmetry.space_group_name_H-M   'P 1'
#
loop_
_entity.id
_entity.type
_entity.pdbx_description
1 polymer ?
#
loop_
_entity_poly.entity_id
_entity_poly.type
_entity_poly.pdbx_seq_one_letter_code
_entity_poly.pdbx_strand_id
1 'polypeptide(L)'
;MDLYHGNIRELLQLEEELNTLPCSIERSAKVNLLKFLQVNAVVEYERVSTALYFDLRRDAGFHELSLVPEKNHLGHTCSQPMEAGSIEDYLVQAEEAKACLDRLIYSIATPGDPRWEGIPAPIKSKESASRKADKLGNARFVTDFARATFVCKTPHDLVEVIALLTDGIGQEDNLLRVSNGFLRNYGRNGYRDVKMIVLLAGHACEIQLHLRSFYGLKDGQHEVYEWSRTLKVTAEIRPEHLFKGMQPEILELMIQLAAADWHSTNLALVPLLHRAGKYAEARDLQLQIVACSQEQEREAKLRHGQDSKEWHAAAQDLATALATRAALLKTEGKYSEADSLHQQALNTRSESLGPVHPRVAASFNDRAGVWEAQGKYAEAERLCAKAMEIFEETLGSGHPNVASAVNNRAALLRMQGKYAEAAPLYERALAVEEAAVDPESASVAVTINNQAQLMTVQGKYVDAEPLYDKAIEIWEGAFGPEHPVVATALSNKGGLFVMQDKLGEAELLYARAMNIWEKTFGSHHPSVAAVLSDRASILVKQGEFERAKQMNERSLSIRVVVQGPHHPDVAHSLNNQAMSLTLQGEYEQAEQLQRRALHLYETALGPQHHSVAIALSVLGLTLTDQAKYDEAEPLYARAIEIGQQTLGPSHPDLATWLYNLGQIFSNQAKYDQAQPLLEQALSIRQNALGAEHTNTITSLGGMADLFVNQGLLEKAAPILEQVVHARERVQGCEHPDLATALNNWASFLQDQGEYEQAYPLYQRALEIDEKIFGPDNPEVATNLNNIATLLEKQGRFAEADAHSLRGIQIDERTLGPDHPFLAKSLTVRARIMRGQVKYNEAESLIARALEIGSRALDSSHPTMVTILGEQEALLRAQGRATEGVQRFETAPGTATSRRAENTSLANPTHQEDTQSSSGGGCGRVADGARGPC
;
A
#
# COMPACT_ATOMS: atom_id res chain seq x y z
N MET A 1 -41.65 -9.47 14.60
CA MET A 1 -41.18 -10.05 15.88
C MET A 1 -40.98 -11.55 15.73
N ASP A 2 -42.01 -12.31 15.33
CA ASP A 2 -41.90 -13.77 15.22
C ASP A 2 -40.80 -14.24 14.25
N LEU A 3 -40.62 -13.55 13.10
CA LEU A 3 -39.47 -13.77 12.20
C LEU A 3 -38.11 -13.62 12.91
N TYR A 4 -37.96 -12.67 13.82
CA TYR A 4 -36.69 -12.42 14.54
C TYR A 4 -36.43 -13.51 15.59
N HIS A 5 -37.48 -13.96 16.28
CA HIS A 5 -37.41 -15.09 17.20
C HIS A 5 -37.26 -16.45 16.50
N GLY A 6 -37.65 -16.54 15.22
CA GLY A 6 -37.29 -17.63 14.31
C GLY A 6 -35.80 -17.60 14.01
N ASN A 7 -35.30 -16.50 13.45
CA ASN A 7 -33.90 -16.33 13.06
C ASN A 7 -32.91 -16.62 14.21
N ILE A 8 -33.17 -16.16 15.44
CA ILE A 8 -32.29 -16.44 16.60
C ILE A 8 -32.29 -17.95 16.93
N ARG A 9 -33.45 -18.62 16.84
CA ARG A 9 -33.55 -20.08 17.06
C ARG A 9 -32.88 -20.88 15.95
N GLU A 10 -33.03 -20.45 14.70
CA GLU A 10 -32.38 -21.06 13.54
C GLU A 10 -30.85 -20.87 13.58
N LEU A 11 -30.34 -19.73 14.06
CA LEU A 11 -28.90 -19.52 14.28
C LEU A 11 -28.32 -20.45 15.36
N LEU A 12 -29.07 -20.67 16.46
CA LEU A 12 -28.69 -21.63 17.51
C LEU A 12 -28.78 -23.09 17.01
N GLN A 13 -29.77 -23.41 16.17
CA GLN A 13 -29.85 -24.69 15.51
C GLN A 13 -28.69 -24.88 14.51
N LEU A 14 -28.29 -23.83 13.78
CA LEU A 14 -27.13 -23.88 12.90
C LEU A 14 -25.81 -24.03 13.69
N GLU A 15 -25.71 -23.49 14.90
CA GLU A 15 -24.58 -23.78 15.79
C GLU A 15 -24.51 -25.27 16.14
N GLU A 16 -25.63 -25.91 16.47
CA GLU A 16 -25.71 -27.36 16.69
C GLU A 16 -25.36 -28.16 15.41
N GLU A 17 -25.91 -27.79 14.26
CA GLU A 17 -25.65 -28.46 12.96
C GLU A 17 -24.19 -28.27 12.50
N LEU A 18 -23.60 -27.09 12.67
CA LEU A 18 -22.17 -26.85 12.42
C LEU A 18 -21.29 -27.69 13.34
N ASN A 19 -21.70 -27.94 14.58
CA ASN A 19 -21.00 -28.85 15.48
C ASN A 19 -21.07 -30.33 15.01
N THR A 20 -22.07 -30.72 14.21
CA THR A 20 -22.13 -32.07 13.58
C THR A 20 -21.27 -32.24 12.31
N LEU A 21 -20.80 -31.15 11.69
CA LEU A 21 -19.97 -31.26 10.48
C LEU A 21 -18.62 -31.97 10.75
N PRO A 22 -18.07 -32.72 9.76
CA PRO A 22 -16.88 -33.54 9.93
C PRO A 22 -15.65 -32.82 10.53
N CYS A 23 -14.78 -33.56 11.21
CA CYS A 23 -13.56 -33.05 11.84
C CYS A 23 -12.52 -32.44 10.88
N SER A 24 -12.72 -32.52 9.57
CA SER A 24 -11.87 -31.87 8.56
C SER A 24 -12.07 -30.35 8.50
N ILE A 25 -13.19 -29.82 9.01
CA ILE A 25 -13.41 -28.38 9.12
C ILE A 25 -12.90 -27.90 10.46
N GLU A 26 -11.84 -27.08 10.45
CA GLU A 26 -11.26 -26.53 11.67
C GLU A 26 -12.29 -25.74 12.50
N ARG A 27 -12.12 -25.80 13.84
CA ARG A 27 -12.96 -25.07 14.80
C ARG A 27 -12.94 -23.55 14.56
N SER A 28 -11.81 -23.01 14.12
CA SER A 28 -11.61 -21.63 13.67
C SER A 28 -12.59 -21.24 12.55
N ALA A 29 -12.71 -22.07 11.52
CA ALA A 29 -13.57 -21.84 10.36
C ALA A 29 -15.06 -21.86 10.73
N LYS A 30 -15.48 -22.81 11.59
CA LYS A 30 -16.85 -22.86 12.12
C LYS A 30 -17.21 -21.59 12.91
N VAL A 31 -16.29 -21.11 13.75
CA VAL A 31 -16.45 -19.85 14.51
C VAL A 31 -16.54 -18.64 13.58
N ASN A 32 -15.76 -18.58 12.50
CA ASN A 32 -15.81 -17.46 11.56
C ASN A 32 -17.12 -17.41 10.75
N LEU A 33 -17.67 -18.58 10.38
CA LEU A 33 -18.99 -18.67 9.75
C LEU A 33 -20.11 -18.20 10.70
N LEU A 34 -20.09 -18.65 11.96
CA LEU A 34 -21.01 -18.17 13.00
C LEU A 34 -20.91 -16.65 13.18
N LYS A 35 -19.69 -16.11 13.30
CA LYS A 35 -19.46 -14.65 13.40
C LYS A 35 -20.03 -13.88 12.20
N PHE A 36 -19.89 -14.39 10.97
CA PHE A 36 -20.45 -13.73 9.79
C PHE A 36 -21.99 -13.63 9.85
N LEU A 37 -22.64 -14.75 10.17
CA LEU A 37 -24.10 -14.81 10.26
C LEU A 37 -24.64 -13.93 11.39
N GLN A 38 -23.91 -13.87 12.52
CA GLN A 38 -24.18 -12.95 13.63
C GLN A 38 -24.03 -11.49 13.21
N VAL A 39 -22.94 -11.10 12.53
CA VAL A 39 -22.73 -9.71 12.08
C VAL A 39 -23.85 -9.28 11.11
N ASN A 40 -24.25 -10.12 10.16
CA ASN A 40 -25.35 -9.77 9.26
C ASN A 40 -26.70 -9.66 9.99
N ALA A 41 -26.97 -10.55 10.95
CA ALA A 41 -28.16 -10.44 11.79
C ALA A 41 -28.16 -9.13 12.62
N VAL A 42 -26.99 -8.65 13.06
CA VAL A 42 -26.82 -7.35 13.74
C VAL A 42 -26.96 -6.17 12.77
N VAL A 43 -26.41 -6.25 11.56
CA VAL A 43 -26.52 -5.19 10.54
C VAL A 43 -27.96 -5.01 10.05
N GLU A 44 -28.69 -6.11 9.80
CA GLU A 44 -30.13 -6.03 9.48
C GLU A 44 -30.96 -5.57 10.69
N TYR A 45 -30.58 -5.97 11.91
CA TYR A 45 -31.16 -5.39 13.13
C TYR A 45 -30.94 -3.88 13.22
N GLU A 46 -29.75 -3.35 12.93
CA GLU A 46 -29.48 -1.91 12.91
C GLU A 46 -30.23 -1.20 11.77
N ARG A 47 -30.32 -1.80 10.58
CA ARG A 47 -31.08 -1.28 9.43
C ARG A 47 -32.56 -1.10 9.79
N VAL A 48 -33.17 -2.13 10.38
CA VAL A 48 -34.59 -2.09 10.80
C VAL A 48 -34.79 -1.23 12.05
N SER A 49 -33.88 -1.26 13.02
CA SER A 49 -33.90 -0.39 14.21
C SER A 49 -33.86 1.09 13.82
N THR A 50 -32.98 1.44 12.86
CA THR A 50 -32.86 2.80 12.33
C THR A 50 -34.14 3.21 11.58
N ALA A 51 -34.68 2.33 10.72
CA ALA A 51 -35.96 2.56 10.06
C ALA A 51 -37.09 2.80 11.08
N LEU A 52 -37.21 1.93 12.09
CA LEU A 52 -38.19 2.04 13.17
C LEU A 52 -38.00 3.30 14.02
N TYR A 53 -36.77 3.76 14.24
CA TYR A 53 -36.47 5.00 14.94
C TYR A 53 -36.89 6.23 14.12
N PHE A 54 -36.68 6.22 12.80
CA PHE A 54 -37.17 7.26 11.90
C PHE A 54 -38.69 7.19 11.63
N ASP A 55 -39.31 6.01 11.75
CA ASP A 55 -40.76 5.84 11.73
C ASP A 55 -41.40 6.32 13.03
N LEU A 56 -40.90 5.92 14.20
CA LEU A 56 -41.37 6.44 15.48
C LEU A 56 -41.17 7.96 15.61
N ARG A 57 -40.13 8.54 14.99
CA ARG A 57 -39.93 9.99 14.91
C ARG A 57 -40.88 10.71 13.94
N ARG A 58 -41.44 9.99 12.96
CA ARG A 58 -42.49 10.47 12.04
C ARG A 58 -43.88 10.33 12.68
N ASP A 59 -44.13 9.21 13.34
CA ASP A 59 -45.40 8.86 13.98
C ASP A 59 -45.61 9.63 15.30
N ALA A 60 -44.52 10.04 15.97
CA ALA A 60 -44.55 11.01 17.08
C ALA A 60 -44.66 12.47 16.60
N GLY A 61 -45.33 12.69 15.46
CA GLY A 61 -45.32 13.94 14.69
C GLY A 61 -45.43 15.20 15.54
N PHE A 62 -44.34 15.97 15.59
CA PHE A 62 -44.41 17.41 15.82
C PHE A 62 -45.12 18.03 14.61
N HIS A 63 -46.46 17.98 14.61
CA HIS A 63 -47.40 19.07 14.29
C HIS A 63 -48.85 18.54 14.21
N GLU A 64 -49.62 18.82 15.28
CA GLU A 64 -51.11 18.82 15.39
C GLU A 64 -51.88 17.47 15.37
N LEU A 65 -53.16 17.52 15.76
CA LEU A 65 -53.91 16.47 16.49
C LEU A 65 -55.05 15.79 15.69
N SER A 66 -55.48 14.59 16.16
CA SER A 66 -56.78 13.89 15.92
C SER A 66 -56.97 13.17 14.56
N LEU A 67 -57.71 12.04 14.44
CA LEU A 67 -58.54 11.24 15.37
C LEU A 67 -58.71 9.75 14.91
N VAL A 68 -59.21 8.91 15.84
CA VAL A 68 -59.45 7.42 15.86
C VAL A 68 -60.80 7.10 15.12
N PRO A 69 -61.21 5.88 14.60
CA PRO A 69 -61.21 4.57 15.30
C PRO A 69 -61.28 3.17 14.58
N GLU A 70 -60.82 2.12 15.31
CA GLU A 70 -61.39 0.73 15.44
C GLU A 70 -61.50 -0.25 14.21
N LYS A 71 -61.55 -1.61 14.32
CA LYS A 71 -61.62 -2.60 15.43
C LYS A 71 -61.22 -4.04 15.00
N ASN A 72 -60.59 -4.81 15.91
CA ASN A 72 -60.72 -6.25 16.29
C ASN A 72 -60.92 -7.38 15.22
N HIS A 73 -60.58 -8.66 15.43
CA HIS A 73 -60.55 -9.53 16.63
C HIS A 73 -59.32 -10.48 16.57
N LEU A 74 -58.67 -10.94 17.65
CA LEU A 74 -59.13 -11.68 18.85
C LEU A 74 -58.16 -11.40 20.04
N GLY A 75 -58.32 -11.87 21.30
CA GLY A 75 -59.37 -12.71 21.89
C GLY A 75 -59.22 -13.09 23.40
N HIS A 76 -58.54 -12.30 24.25
CA HIS A 76 -58.28 -12.50 25.71
C HIS A 76 -57.23 -13.57 26.09
N THR A 77 -56.35 -13.41 27.10
CA THR A 77 -56.05 -12.27 28.00
C THR A 77 -54.62 -12.38 28.56
N CYS A 78 -53.81 -11.33 28.38
CA CYS A 78 -52.79 -10.93 29.38
C CYS A 78 -52.87 -9.40 29.54
N SER A 79 -53.71 -8.97 30.48
CA SER A 79 -53.86 -7.60 30.99
C SER A 79 -52.54 -7.07 31.57
N GLN A 80 -52.09 -5.83 31.33
CA GLN A 80 -52.56 -4.68 30.56
C GLN A 80 -51.32 -3.97 29.95
N PRO A 81 -51.44 -3.15 28.89
CA PRO A 81 -50.42 -2.14 28.64
C PRO A 81 -50.46 -1.13 29.80
N MET A 82 -49.32 -0.85 30.44
CA MET A 82 -49.24 0.29 31.36
C MET A 82 -49.56 1.56 30.55
N GLU A 83 -50.68 2.20 30.86
CA GLU A 83 -51.00 3.52 30.34
C GLU A 83 -49.86 4.49 30.67
N ALA A 84 -49.70 5.53 29.84
CA ALA A 84 -48.70 6.55 30.10
C ALA A 84 -49.08 7.32 31.37
N GLY A 85 -48.52 6.89 32.51
CA GLY A 85 -48.77 7.50 33.81
C GLY A 85 -48.65 9.03 33.74
N SER A 86 -49.61 9.69 34.38
CA SER A 86 -49.61 11.13 34.56
C SER A 86 -48.34 11.60 35.28
N ILE A 87 -48.06 12.91 35.25
CA ILE A 87 -47.01 13.49 36.10
C ILE A 87 -47.26 13.16 37.58
N GLU A 88 -48.52 12.99 38.01
CA GLU A 88 -48.86 12.53 39.36
C GLU A 88 -48.43 11.07 39.62
N ASP A 89 -48.63 10.14 38.68
CA ASP A 89 -48.16 8.75 38.82
C ASP A 89 -46.62 8.67 38.89
N TYR A 90 -45.92 9.49 38.09
CA TYR A 90 -44.47 9.61 38.15
C TYR A 90 -43.99 10.21 39.49
N LEU A 91 -44.75 11.14 40.09
CA LEU A 91 -44.44 11.70 41.40
C LEU A 91 -44.63 10.67 42.53
N VAL A 92 -45.71 9.88 42.49
CA VAL A 92 -45.93 8.79 43.47
C VAL A 92 -44.81 7.74 43.40
N GLN A 93 -44.42 7.32 42.19
CA GLN A 93 -43.30 6.38 42.02
C GLN A 93 -41.95 6.98 42.46
N ALA A 94 -41.75 8.29 42.32
CA ALA A 94 -40.58 8.98 42.84
C ALA A 94 -40.56 9.07 44.37
N GLU A 95 -41.73 9.25 45.01
CA GLU A 95 -41.88 9.22 46.47
C GLU A 95 -41.56 7.84 47.04
N GLU A 96 -42.04 6.76 46.42
CA GLU A 96 -41.67 5.39 46.79
C GLU A 96 -40.17 5.12 46.62
N ALA A 97 -39.60 5.49 45.46
CA ALA A 97 -38.18 5.27 45.17
C ALA A 97 -37.29 6.07 46.13
N LYS A 98 -37.69 7.29 46.49
CA LYS A 98 -37.03 8.07 47.55
C LYS A 98 -37.18 7.40 48.91
N ALA A 99 -38.33 6.85 49.27
CA ALA A 99 -38.49 6.16 50.56
C ALA A 99 -37.53 4.96 50.70
N CYS A 100 -37.29 4.20 49.62
CA CYS A 100 -36.27 3.14 49.61
C CYS A 100 -34.85 3.71 49.70
N LEU A 101 -34.53 4.77 48.96
CA LEU A 101 -33.21 5.42 49.03
C LEU A 101 -32.95 6.07 50.40
N ASP A 102 -33.94 6.70 51.01
CA ASP A 102 -33.85 7.24 52.38
C ASP A 102 -33.57 6.12 53.39
N ARG A 103 -34.26 4.96 53.30
CA ARG A 103 -33.96 3.80 54.16
C ARG A 103 -32.53 3.32 53.99
N LEU A 104 -32.05 3.19 52.76
CA LEU A 104 -30.66 2.83 52.45
C LEU A 104 -29.66 3.86 53.02
N ILE A 105 -29.98 5.15 52.94
CA ILE A 105 -29.12 6.19 53.53
C ILE A 105 -29.11 6.08 55.04
N TYR A 106 -30.26 5.90 55.71
CA TYR A 106 -30.33 5.74 57.15
C TYR A 106 -29.71 4.43 57.66
N SER A 107 -29.61 3.39 56.83
CA SER A 107 -28.91 2.15 57.20
C SER A 107 -27.38 2.26 57.11
N ILE A 108 -26.85 3.15 56.26
CA ILE A 108 -25.41 3.38 56.07
C ILE A 108 -24.90 4.58 56.89
N ALA A 109 -25.69 5.64 57.01
CA ALA A 109 -25.43 6.82 57.82
C ALA A 109 -26.29 6.79 59.10
N THR A 110 -25.97 5.86 60.01
CA THR A 110 -26.57 5.82 61.34
C THR A 110 -26.31 7.13 62.10
N PRO A 111 -27.32 7.73 62.76
CA PRO A 111 -27.15 9.00 63.47
C PRO A 111 -26.07 8.92 64.55
N GLY A 112 -24.93 9.58 64.30
CA GLY A 112 -23.80 9.67 65.22
C GLY A 112 -22.51 8.96 64.79
N ASP A 113 -22.45 8.29 63.63
CA ASP A 113 -21.16 7.83 63.09
C ASP A 113 -20.29 9.05 62.71
N PRO A 114 -19.06 9.17 63.23
CA PRO A 114 -18.20 10.32 62.93
C PRO A 114 -17.44 10.21 61.59
N ARG A 115 -17.54 9.13 60.80
CA ARG A 115 -16.73 8.91 59.59
C ARG A 115 -17.31 9.55 58.33
N TRP A 116 -18.63 9.56 58.19
CA TRP A 116 -19.34 10.12 57.03
C TRP A 116 -20.71 10.68 57.43
N GLU A 117 -21.15 11.72 56.72
CA GLU A 117 -22.48 12.31 56.86
C GLU A 117 -23.30 12.00 55.60
N GLY A 118 -24.44 11.30 55.78
CA GLY A 118 -25.41 11.06 54.73
C GLY A 118 -26.46 12.17 54.69
N ILE A 119 -26.45 12.97 53.63
CA ILE A 119 -27.37 14.10 53.42
C ILE A 119 -28.45 13.68 52.40
N PRO A 120 -29.67 13.32 52.83
CA PRO A 120 -30.79 13.10 51.92
C PRO A 120 -31.32 14.46 51.41
N ALA A 121 -31.41 14.64 50.09
CA ALA A 121 -32.02 15.84 49.51
C ALA A 121 -33.53 15.62 49.23
N PRO A 122 -34.35 16.69 49.31
CA PRO A 122 -35.77 16.58 48.97
C PRO A 122 -35.98 16.25 47.48
N ILE A 123 -37.15 15.66 47.16
CA ILE A 123 -37.62 15.51 45.78
C ILE A 123 -37.72 16.91 45.16
N LYS A 124 -37.38 17.06 43.87
CA LYS A 124 -37.67 18.29 43.13
C LYS A 124 -39.19 18.57 43.18
N SER A 125 -39.59 19.78 43.56
CA SER A 125 -41.02 20.12 43.74
C SER A 125 -41.83 19.86 42.47
N LYS A 126 -43.15 19.68 42.61
CA LYS A 126 -44.07 19.48 41.49
C LYS A 126 -43.88 20.55 40.41
N GLU A 127 -43.74 21.84 40.75
CA GLU A 127 -43.51 22.90 39.76
C GLU A 127 -42.11 22.87 39.12
N SER A 128 -41.12 22.22 39.74
CA SER A 128 -39.78 22.05 39.15
C SER A 128 -39.72 20.83 38.23
N ALA A 129 -40.37 19.73 38.61
CA ALA A 129 -40.52 18.55 37.77
C ALA A 129 -41.38 18.85 36.53
N SER A 130 -42.55 19.49 36.70
CA SER A 130 -43.40 19.94 35.59
C SER A 130 -42.65 20.90 34.66
N ARG A 131 -41.99 21.96 35.16
CA ARG A 131 -41.21 22.86 34.29
C ARG A 131 -40.10 22.16 33.49
N LYS A 132 -39.47 21.11 34.04
CA LYS A 132 -38.44 20.33 33.31
C LYS A 132 -39.10 19.37 32.30
N ALA A 133 -40.26 18.79 32.62
CA ALA A 133 -41.08 17.99 31.70
C ALA A 133 -41.62 18.82 30.53
N ASP A 134 -42.22 19.99 30.80
CA ASP A 134 -42.78 20.92 29.82
C ASP A 134 -41.68 21.42 28.87
N LYS A 135 -40.51 21.79 29.40
CA LYS A 135 -39.34 22.19 28.59
C LYS A 135 -38.79 21.07 27.70
N LEU A 136 -39.01 19.81 28.08
CA LEU A 136 -38.59 18.62 27.32
C LEU A 136 -39.74 18.00 26.50
N GLY A 137 -40.94 18.59 26.52
CA GLY A 137 -42.14 18.09 25.85
C GLY A 137 -42.70 16.75 26.35
N ASN A 138 -42.07 16.12 27.35
CA ASN A 138 -42.47 14.81 27.87
C ASN A 138 -41.86 14.53 29.26
N ALA A 139 -42.70 14.13 30.21
CA ALA A 139 -42.29 13.77 31.59
C ALA A 139 -41.29 12.60 31.66
N ARG A 140 -41.28 11.71 30.65
CA ARG A 140 -40.40 10.53 30.58
C ARG A 140 -38.90 10.83 30.49
N PHE A 141 -38.52 12.10 30.25
CA PHE A 141 -37.12 12.53 30.15
C PHE A 141 -36.61 13.35 31.35
N VAL A 142 -37.37 13.44 32.45
CA VAL A 142 -36.97 14.17 33.65
C VAL A 142 -35.90 13.39 34.43
N THR A 143 -34.63 13.70 34.19
CA THR A 143 -33.50 13.13 34.96
C THR A 143 -33.33 13.77 36.34
N ASP A 144 -32.70 13.00 37.25
CA ASP A 144 -32.27 13.40 38.60
C ASP A 144 -33.44 13.86 39.49
N PHE A 145 -34.31 12.92 39.84
CA PHE A 145 -35.61 13.18 40.49
C PHE A 145 -35.49 13.35 42.01
N ALA A 146 -34.65 12.53 42.64
CA ALA A 146 -34.16 12.69 44.00
C ALA A 146 -32.64 12.55 44.03
N ARG A 147 -31.99 13.14 45.04
CA ARG A 147 -30.54 13.14 45.21
C ARG A 147 -30.21 12.82 46.67
N ALA A 148 -29.09 12.15 46.88
CA ALA A 148 -28.46 12.04 48.19
C ALA A 148 -26.96 12.22 48.05
N THR A 149 -26.31 12.72 49.11
CA THR A 149 -24.88 12.94 49.10
C THR A 149 -24.28 12.42 50.39
N PHE A 150 -23.32 11.51 50.29
CA PHE A 150 -22.44 11.14 51.39
C PHE A 150 -21.20 12.03 51.34
N VAL A 151 -20.89 12.72 52.43
CA VAL A 151 -19.64 13.45 52.60
C VAL A 151 -18.79 12.68 53.60
N CYS A 152 -17.67 12.13 53.14
CA CYS A 152 -16.79 11.27 53.93
C CYS A 152 -15.59 12.08 54.43
N LYS A 153 -15.04 11.75 55.61
CA LYS A 153 -13.88 12.50 56.13
C LYS A 153 -12.60 12.19 55.36
N THR A 154 -12.39 10.95 54.94
CA THR A 154 -11.19 10.53 54.19
C THR A 154 -11.54 9.82 52.86
N PRO A 155 -10.57 9.70 51.93
CA PRO A 155 -10.75 8.88 50.73
C PRO A 155 -10.99 7.39 51.02
N HIS A 156 -10.53 6.88 52.16
CA HIS A 156 -10.74 5.49 52.54
C HIS A 156 -12.18 5.25 52.97
N ASP A 157 -12.73 6.15 53.80
CA ASP A 157 -14.14 6.18 54.17
C ASP A 157 -15.05 6.25 52.92
N LEU A 158 -14.66 7.04 51.92
CA LEU A 158 -15.38 7.14 50.64
C LEU A 158 -15.44 5.81 49.88
N VAL A 159 -14.36 5.02 49.88
CA VAL A 159 -14.35 3.68 49.25
C VAL A 159 -15.23 2.70 50.01
N GLU A 160 -15.22 2.74 51.35
CA GLU A 160 -16.09 1.92 52.19
C GLU A 160 -17.58 2.25 51.98
N VAL A 161 -17.92 3.54 51.93
CA VAL A 161 -19.29 4.03 51.62
C VAL A 161 -19.72 3.60 50.21
N ILE A 162 -18.84 3.67 49.20
CA ILE A 162 -19.14 3.19 47.84
C ILE A 162 -19.44 1.68 47.83
N ALA A 163 -18.70 0.87 48.59
CA ALA A 163 -18.95 -0.56 48.70
C ALA A 163 -20.31 -0.85 49.38
N LEU A 164 -20.56 -0.24 50.55
CA LEU A 164 -21.81 -0.38 51.30
C LEU A 164 -23.04 0.06 50.47
N LEU A 165 -22.90 1.13 49.69
CA LEU A 165 -23.93 1.58 48.75
C LEU A 165 -24.16 0.59 47.61
N THR A 166 -23.09 0.05 47.04
CA THR A 166 -23.19 -0.91 45.92
C THR A 166 -23.90 -2.19 46.36
N ASP A 167 -23.59 -2.69 47.56
CA ASP A 167 -24.25 -3.87 48.14
C ASP A 167 -25.70 -3.58 48.54
N GLY A 168 -25.95 -2.46 49.22
CA GLY A 168 -27.28 -2.09 49.71
C GLY A 168 -28.29 -1.72 48.60
N ILE A 169 -27.85 -1.10 47.50
CA ILE A 169 -28.70 -0.87 46.32
C ILE A 169 -29.22 -2.20 45.73
N GLY A 170 -28.47 -3.29 45.89
CA GLY A 170 -28.88 -4.64 45.44
C GLY A 170 -29.86 -5.36 46.37
N GLN A 171 -30.15 -4.83 47.57
CA GLN A 171 -30.95 -5.51 48.60
C GLN A 171 -32.28 -4.81 48.93
N GLU A 172 -32.45 -3.53 48.59
CA GLU A 172 -33.71 -2.80 48.79
C GLU A 172 -34.71 -3.04 47.64
N ASP A 173 -35.92 -3.50 47.98
CA ASP A 173 -36.99 -3.70 47.01
C ASP A 173 -37.31 -2.40 46.25
N ASN A 174 -37.21 -2.47 44.92
CA ASN A 174 -37.44 -1.37 43.96
C ASN A 174 -36.33 -0.29 43.87
N LEU A 175 -35.10 -0.60 44.25
CA LEU A 175 -33.90 0.06 43.70
C LEU A 175 -33.16 -0.92 42.79
N LEU A 176 -32.58 -0.44 41.68
CA LEU A 176 -31.78 -1.26 40.77
C LEU A 176 -30.41 -0.62 40.50
N ARG A 177 -29.43 -1.49 40.27
CA ARG A 177 -27.98 -1.28 40.37
C ARG A 177 -27.43 -0.08 39.58
N VAL A 178 -26.34 0.50 40.13
CA VAL A 178 -25.49 1.49 39.47
C VAL A 178 -24.92 1.01 38.13
N SER A 179 -24.99 1.89 37.13
CA SER A 179 -24.78 1.63 35.70
C SER A 179 -23.52 0.83 35.31
N ASN A 180 -23.72 -0.32 34.63
CA ASN A 180 -23.04 -0.66 33.36
C ASN A 180 -23.60 -1.95 32.70
N GLY A 181 -24.83 -1.87 32.17
CA GLY A 181 -25.33 -2.79 31.14
C GLY A 181 -25.78 -4.20 31.60
N PHE A 182 -27.10 -4.38 31.68
CA PHE A 182 -27.88 -5.62 31.49
C PHE A 182 -27.41 -6.91 32.19
N LEU A 183 -28.13 -7.29 33.25
CA LEU A 183 -28.33 -8.68 33.67
C LEU A 183 -29.79 -8.87 34.11
N ARG A 184 -30.32 -10.10 33.92
CA ARG A 184 -31.71 -10.47 34.25
C ARG A 184 -32.01 -10.30 35.75
N ASN A 185 -32.90 -9.37 36.11
CA ASN A 185 -33.79 -9.43 37.28
C ASN A 185 -34.78 -8.26 37.22
N TYR A 186 -36.07 -8.56 37.00
CA TYR A 186 -37.11 -7.55 36.80
C TYR A 186 -38.03 -7.43 38.03
N GLY A 187 -38.15 -6.22 38.59
CA GLY A 187 -39.12 -5.89 39.64
C GLY A 187 -40.51 -5.58 39.07
N ARG A 188 -41.55 -5.72 39.90
CA ARG A 188 -42.96 -5.73 39.47
C ARG A 188 -43.50 -4.39 38.92
N ASN A 189 -42.86 -3.26 39.23
CA ASN A 189 -43.45 -1.91 39.13
C ASN A 189 -42.64 -0.89 38.28
N GLY A 190 -41.78 -1.33 37.37
CA GLY A 190 -41.14 -0.45 36.36
C GLY A 190 -39.74 0.10 36.71
N TYR A 191 -39.08 0.65 35.69
CA TYR A 191 -37.63 0.90 35.66
C TYR A 191 -37.17 2.14 36.46
N ARG A 192 -36.25 1.93 37.40
CA ARG A 192 -35.59 2.95 38.25
C ARG A 192 -34.07 2.75 38.12
N ASP A 193 -33.34 3.77 37.69
CA ASP A 193 -31.88 3.73 37.44
C ASP A 193 -31.16 4.62 38.44
N VAL A 194 -30.15 4.09 39.14
CA VAL A 194 -29.45 4.79 40.24
C VAL A 194 -28.06 5.18 39.76
N LYS A 195 -27.84 6.46 39.46
CA LYS A 195 -26.51 6.93 39.06
C LYS A 195 -25.70 7.35 40.27
N MET A 196 -24.50 6.79 40.41
CA MET A 196 -23.52 7.19 41.42
C MET A 196 -22.45 8.07 40.77
N ILE A 197 -22.12 9.19 41.41
CA ILE A 197 -21.14 10.18 40.95
C ILE A 197 -20.15 10.40 42.11
N VAL A 198 -18.90 9.97 41.90
CA VAL A 198 -17.84 10.06 42.91
C VAL A 198 -17.03 11.34 42.71
N LEU A 199 -16.98 12.19 43.73
CA LEU A 199 -16.27 13.46 43.72
C LEU A 199 -15.02 13.36 44.61
N LEU A 200 -13.94 12.82 44.00
CA LEU A 200 -12.67 12.51 44.67
C LEU A 200 -12.09 13.71 45.45
N ALA A 201 -12.13 14.92 44.89
CA ALA A 201 -11.58 16.12 45.52
C ALA A 201 -12.37 16.66 46.73
N GLY A 202 -13.62 16.21 46.91
CA GLY A 202 -14.47 16.59 48.05
C GLY A 202 -14.75 15.45 49.02
N HIS A 203 -14.09 14.30 48.85
CA HIS A 203 -14.36 13.03 49.55
C HIS A 203 -15.86 12.65 49.57
N ALA A 204 -16.60 12.98 48.50
CA ALA A 204 -18.05 12.88 48.47
C ALA A 204 -18.54 11.88 47.41
N CYS A 205 -19.61 11.16 47.74
CA CYS A 205 -20.35 10.30 46.81
C CYS A 205 -21.77 10.84 46.66
N GLU A 206 -22.15 11.24 45.45
CA GLU A 206 -23.51 11.68 45.15
C GLU A 206 -24.29 10.57 44.43
N ILE A 207 -25.50 10.31 44.90
CA ILE A 207 -26.43 9.33 44.33
C ILE A 207 -27.61 10.09 43.73
N GLN A 208 -27.93 9.83 42.48
CA GLN A 208 -29.05 10.41 41.75
C GLN A 208 -30.03 9.31 41.34
N LEU A 209 -31.29 9.44 41.73
CA LEU A 209 -32.36 8.59 41.19
C LEU A 209 -32.83 9.13 39.85
N HIS A 210 -32.78 8.29 38.82
CA HIS A 210 -33.33 8.55 37.50
C HIS A 210 -34.53 7.63 37.26
N LEU A 211 -35.67 8.22 36.90
CA LEU A 211 -36.76 7.48 36.28
C LEU A 211 -36.50 7.49 34.77
N ARG A 212 -36.16 6.32 34.20
CA ARG A 212 -35.92 6.15 32.76
C ARG A 212 -36.71 4.95 32.26
N SER A 213 -37.57 5.16 31.28
CA SER A 213 -37.80 4.12 30.29
C SER A 213 -36.59 4.11 29.35
N PHE A 214 -35.76 3.07 29.41
CA PHE A 214 -34.97 2.75 28.22
C PHE A 214 -35.95 2.41 27.08
N TYR A 215 -35.54 2.67 25.83
CA TYR A 215 -36.34 2.36 24.66
C TYR A 215 -36.81 0.90 24.71
N GLY A 216 -38.06 0.66 24.28
CA GLY A 216 -38.70 -0.65 24.38
C GLY A 216 -38.02 -1.69 23.49
N LEU A 217 -36.92 -2.26 23.98
CA LEU A 217 -36.39 -3.50 23.46
C LEU A 217 -37.41 -4.59 23.76
N LYS A 218 -37.89 -5.25 22.71
CA LYS A 218 -38.77 -6.43 22.85
C LYS A 218 -37.90 -7.67 23.07
N ASP A 219 -38.51 -8.73 23.56
CA ASP A 219 -37.84 -10.00 23.88
C ASP A 219 -36.89 -10.47 22.75
N GLY A 220 -35.81 -11.15 23.12
CA GLY A 220 -34.77 -11.64 22.19
C GLY A 220 -33.73 -10.61 21.76
N GLN A 221 -34.03 -9.30 21.79
CA GLN A 221 -33.04 -8.27 21.43
C GLN A 221 -31.90 -8.18 22.45
N HIS A 222 -32.18 -8.55 23.71
CA HIS A 222 -31.15 -8.69 24.75
C HIS A 222 -30.18 -9.84 24.48
N GLU A 223 -30.66 -10.95 23.89
CA GLU A 223 -29.85 -12.15 23.66
C GLU A 223 -28.80 -11.88 22.57
N VAL A 224 -29.16 -11.17 21.49
CA VAL A 224 -28.22 -10.76 20.43
C VAL A 224 -27.10 -9.85 20.95
N TYR A 225 -27.42 -8.89 21.83
CA TYR A 225 -26.42 -7.98 22.43
C TYR A 225 -25.54 -8.65 23.49
N GLU A 226 -26.04 -9.68 24.18
CA GLU A 226 -25.25 -10.46 25.14
C GLU A 226 -24.31 -11.45 24.41
N TRP A 227 -24.76 -12.02 23.28
CA TRP A 227 -23.97 -12.90 22.43
C TRP A 227 -22.82 -12.18 21.71
N SER A 228 -23.10 -10.99 21.13
CA SER A 228 -22.06 -10.20 20.44
C SER A 228 -20.92 -9.78 21.38
N ARG A 229 -21.27 -9.37 22.61
CA ARG A 229 -20.30 -9.13 23.70
C ARG A 229 -19.48 -10.37 24.05
N THR A 230 -20.11 -11.54 24.14
CA THR A 230 -19.45 -12.79 24.56
C THR A 230 -18.43 -13.27 23.52
N LEU A 231 -18.65 -13.02 22.23
CA LEU A 231 -17.77 -13.44 21.13
C LEU A 231 -16.73 -12.40 20.70
N LYS A 232 -16.59 -11.28 21.44
CA LYS A 232 -15.81 -10.09 21.05
C LYS A 232 -16.20 -9.52 19.66
N VAL A 233 -17.45 -9.71 19.23
CA VAL A 233 -17.96 -9.08 18.01
C VAL A 233 -18.46 -7.69 18.40
N THR A 234 -17.54 -6.73 18.51
CA THR A 234 -17.90 -5.32 18.46
C THR A 234 -18.46 -4.98 17.08
N ALA A 235 -19.21 -3.89 16.95
CA ALA A 235 -19.79 -3.42 15.68
C ALA A 235 -18.74 -2.93 14.65
N GLU A 236 -17.45 -3.22 14.89
CA GLU A 236 -16.29 -2.79 14.12
C GLU A 236 -15.85 -3.86 13.10
N ILE A 237 -16.25 -5.13 13.29
CA ILE A 237 -15.98 -6.21 12.34
C ILE A 237 -16.97 -6.12 11.17
N ARG A 238 -16.58 -5.41 10.10
CA ARG A 238 -17.30 -5.45 8.83
C ARG A 238 -17.38 -6.90 8.29
N PRO A 239 -18.50 -7.35 7.69
CA PRO A 239 -18.60 -8.65 7.03
C PRO A 239 -17.44 -8.91 6.05
N GLU A 240 -17.05 -7.85 5.34
CA GLU A 240 -15.91 -7.76 4.42
C GLU A 240 -14.58 -8.28 4.98
N HIS A 241 -14.38 -8.21 6.31
CA HIS A 241 -13.16 -8.67 6.98
C HIS A 241 -13.23 -10.13 7.41
N LEU A 242 -14.43 -10.66 7.65
CA LEU A 242 -14.63 -12.10 7.92
C LEU A 242 -14.39 -12.94 6.65
N PHE A 243 -14.78 -12.45 5.48
CA PHE A 243 -14.57 -13.15 4.19
C PHE A 243 -13.10 -13.35 3.82
N LYS A 244 -12.18 -12.56 4.38
CA LYS A 244 -10.84 -12.44 3.81
C LYS A 244 -9.98 -13.69 3.97
N GLY A 245 -10.33 -14.65 4.83
CA GLY A 245 -9.59 -15.90 5.07
C GLY A 245 -10.42 -17.18 5.24
N MET A 246 -11.61 -17.28 4.63
CA MET A 246 -12.41 -18.51 4.71
C MET A 246 -11.95 -19.59 3.74
N GLN A 247 -11.94 -20.84 4.23
CA GLN A 247 -11.63 -22.04 3.43
C GLN A 247 -12.63 -22.21 2.27
N PRO A 248 -12.23 -22.76 1.11
CA PRO A 248 -13.09 -22.90 -0.06
C PRO A 248 -14.43 -23.60 0.21
N GLU A 249 -14.45 -24.61 1.08
CA GLU A 249 -15.66 -25.37 1.44
C GLU A 249 -16.67 -24.52 2.22
N ILE A 250 -16.18 -23.60 3.06
CA ILE A 250 -17.02 -22.65 3.79
C ILE A 250 -17.52 -21.55 2.84
N LEU A 251 -16.65 -21.07 1.94
CA LEU A 251 -17.01 -20.07 0.95
C LEU A 251 -18.14 -20.56 0.03
N GLU A 252 -18.11 -21.82 -0.41
CA GLU A 252 -19.20 -22.45 -1.17
C GLU A 252 -20.50 -22.60 -0.35
N LEU A 253 -20.41 -23.00 0.93
CA LEU A 253 -21.57 -23.05 1.82
C LEU A 253 -22.23 -21.66 1.97
N MET A 254 -21.43 -20.60 2.09
CA MET A 254 -21.93 -19.23 2.16
C MET A 254 -22.57 -18.77 0.85
N ILE A 255 -22.02 -19.16 -0.31
CA ILE A 255 -22.63 -18.91 -1.61
C ILE A 255 -24.01 -19.57 -1.69
N GLN A 256 -24.15 -20.80 -1.20
CA GLN A 256 -25.45 -21.50 -1.14
C GLN A 256 -26.45 -20.78 -0.23
N LEU A 257 -26.03 -20.38 0.98
CA LEU A 257 -26.89 -19.64 1.91
C LEU A 257 -27.31 -18.27 1.35
N ALA A 258 -26.39 -17.53 0.74
CA ALA A 258 -26.67 -16.23 0.13
C ALA A 258 -27.52 -16.35 -1.15
N ALA A 259 -27.38 -17.42 -1.93
CA ALA A 259 -28.23 -17.73 -3.08
C ALA A 259 -29.66 -18.17 -2.68
N ALA A 260 -29.83 -18.74 -1.49
CA ALA A 260 -31.13 -18.99 -0.89
C ALA A 260 -31.77 -17.75 -0.23
N ASP A 261 -31.10 -16.58 -0.30
CA ASP A 261 -31.41 -15.35 0.44
C ASP A 261 -31.61 -15.56 1.96
N TRP A 262 -30.89 -16.53 2.51
CA TRP A 262 -31.04 -16.91 3.91
C TRP A 262 -30.60 -15.74 4.81
N HIS A 263 -31.48 -15.30 5.71
CA HIS A 263 -31.32 -14.08 6.52
C HIS A 263 -30.90 -12.83 5.72
N SER A 264 -31.47 -12.62 4.53
CA SER A 264 -31.22 -11.44 3.68
C SER A 264 -29.75 -11.30 3.24
N THR A 265 -29.02 -12.42 3.18
CA THR A 265 -27.60 -12.42 2.81
C THR A 265 -27.34 -12.35 1.30
N ASN A 266 -28.38 -12.20 0.45
CA ASN A 266 -28.22 -12.04 -1.01
C ASN A 266 -27.26 -10.89 -1.40
N LEU A 267 -27.19 -9.82 -0.59
CA LEU A 267 -26.29 -8.68 -0.80
C LEU A 267 -24.80 -9.07 -0.74
N ALA A 268 -24.46 -10.15 -0.02
CA ALA A 268 -23.13 -10.70 0.06
C ALA A 268 -22.81 -11.70 -1.07
N LEU A 269 -23.81 -12.19 -1.82
CA LEU A 269 -23.64 -13.24 -2.83
C LEU A 269 -22.65 -12.82 -3.93
N VAL A 270 -22.74 -11.61 -4.45
CA VAL A 270 -21.83 -11.11 -5.50
C VAL A 270 -20.38 -11.00 -5.02
N PRO A 271 -20.08 -10.38 -3.85
CA PRO A 271 -18.75 -10.46 -3.23
C PRO A 271 -18.24 -11.90 -3.00
N LEU A 272 -19.10 -12.81 -2.54
CA LEU A 272 -18.74 -14.22 -2.31
C LEU A 272 -18.41 -14.96 -3.61
N LEU A 273 -19.22 -14.79 -4.66
CA LEU A 273 -18.99 -15.36 -5.99
C LEU A 273 -17.66 -14.85 -6.60
N HIS A 274 -17.38 -13.54 -6.50
CA HIS A 274 -16.11 -12.97 -6.94
C HIS A 274 -14.92 -13.56 -6.17
N ARG A 275 -15.07 -13.74 -4.85
CA ARG A 275 -14.04 -14.34 -3.99
C ARG A 275 -13.78 -15.82 -4.31
N ALA A 276 -14.80 -16.55 -4.74
CA ALA A 276 -14.70 -17.95 -5.19
C ALA A 276 -14.23 -18.11 -6.64
N GLY A 277 -13.84 -17.02 -7.32
CA GLY A 277 -13.44 -17.06 -8.72
C GLY A 277 -14.57 -17.20 -9.74
N LYS A 278 -15.84 -17.16 -9.29
CA LYS A 278 -17.05 -17.24 -10.13
C LYS A 278 -17.39 -15.88 -10.75
N TYR A 279 -16.40 -15.28 -11.41
CA TYR A 279 -16.46 -13.90 -11.94
C TYR A 279 -17.54 -13.66 -13.00
N ALA A 280 -17.95 -14.70 -13.74
CA ALA A 280 -19.06 -14.60 -14.69
C ALA A 280 -20.41 -14.52 -13.97
N GLU A 281 -20.68 -15.45 -13.06
CA GLU A 281 -21.90 -15.49 -12.25
C GLU A 281 -22.07 -14.20 -11.42
N ALA A 282 -20.99 -13.74 -10.77
CA ALA A 282 -20.98 -12.49 -10.01
C ALA A 282 -21.37 -11.26 -10.87
N ARG A 283 -20.89 -11.21 -12.12
CA ARG A 283 -21.14 -10.12 -13.07
C ARG A 283 -22.57 -10.15 -13.60
N ASP A 284 -23.07 -11.32 -14.01
CA ASP A 284 -24.41 -11.46 -14.56
C ASP A 284 -25.48 -11.19 -13.47
N LEU A 285 -25.25 -11.69 -12.25
CA LEU A 285 -26.08 -11.37 -11.09
C LEU A 285 -26.04 -9.87 -10.76
N GLN A 286 -24.87 -9.23 -10.74
CA GLN A 286 -24.79 -7.80 -10.44
C GLN A 286 -25.49 -6.93 -11.50
N LEU A 287 -25.49 -7.34 -12.77
CA LEU A 287 -26.25 -6.66 -13.83
C LEU A 287 -27.77 -6.77 -13.58
N GLN A 288 -28.26 -7.92 -13.14
CA GLN A 288 -29.66 -8.12 -12.76
C GLN A 288 -30.04 -7.29 -11.53
N ILE A 289 -29.19 -7.26 -10.50
CA ILE A 289 -29.41 -6.46 -9.28
C ILE A 289 -29.50 -4.96 -9.63
N VAL A 290 -28.55 -4.43 -10.42
CA VAL A 290 -28.57 -3.02 -10.83
C VAL A 290 -29.84 -2.70 -11.63
N ALA A 291 -30.24 -3.54 -12.57
CA ALA A 291 -31.46 -3.33 -13.34
C ALA A 291 -32.73 -3.34 -12.46
N CYS A 292 -32.82 -4.29 -11.52
CA CYS A 292 -33.94 -4.39 -10.59
C CYS A 292 -34.00 -3.18 -9.64
N SER A 293 -32.88 -2.76 -9.05
CA SER A 293 -32.84 -1.57 -8.19
C SER A 293 -33.12 -0.27 -8.95
N GLN A 294 -32.75 -0.17 -10.24
CA GLN A 294 -33.11 0.97 -11.09
C GLN A 294 -34.63 1.03 -11.33
N GLU A 295 -35.26 -0.11 -11.57
CA GLU A 295 -36.73 -0.18 -11.72
C GLU A 295 -37.43 0.15 -10.40
N GLN A 296 -36.97 -0.40 -9.27
CA GLN A 296 -37.50 -0.12 -7.93
C GLN A 296 -37.38 1.36 -7.53
N GLU A 297 -36.23 2.02 -7.74
CA GLU A 297 -36.08 3.47 -7.49
C GLU A 297 -37.06 4.26 -8.33
N ARG A 298 -37.18 3.93 -9.62
CA ARG A 298 -38.07 4.63 -10.55
C ARG A 298 -39.54 4.44 -10.19
N GLU A 299 -39.95 3.22 -9.85
CA GLU A 299 -41.32 2.93 -9.39
C GLU A 299 -41.62 3.65 -8.07
N ALA A 300 -40.69 3.66 -7.11
CA ALA A 300 -40.87 4.36 -5.85
C ALA A 300 -41.00 5.88 -6.07
N LYS A 301 -40.14 6.46 -6.91
CA LYS A 301 -40.17 7.88 -7.31
C LYS A 301 -41.51 8.27 -7.96
N LEU A 302 -42.06 7.39 -8.80
CA LEU A 302 -43.33 7.59 -9.49
C LEU A 302 -44.57 7.39 -8.61
N ARG A 303 -44.57 6.37 -7.73
CA ARG A 303 -45.74 6.02 -6.89
C ARG A 303 -45.82 6.83 -5.59
N HIS A 304 -44.68 7.12 -4.97
CA HIS A 304 -44.61 7.72 -3.64
C HIS A 304 -44.03 9.13 -3.65
N GLY A 305 -43.33 9.52 -4.72
CA GLY A 305 -42.72 10.86 -4.87
C GLY A 305 -41.26 10.91 -4.41
N GLN A 306 -40.55 11.93 -4.88
CA GLN A 306 -39.10 12.09 -4.72
C GLN A 306 -38.63 12.48 -3.29
N ASP A 307 -39.53 12.65 -2.32
CA ASP A 307 -39.20 12.89 -0.91
C ASP A 307 -39.82 11.82 0.02
N SER A 308 -40.21 10.68 -0.55
CA SER A 308 -40.81 9.55 0.20
C SER A 308 -39.75 8.64 0.81
N LYS A 309 -40.06 8.01 1.95
CA LYS A 309 -39.14 7.06 2.60
C LYS A 309 -38.87 5.85 1.71
N GLU A 310 -39.89 5.44 0.96
CA GLU A 310 -39.88 4.37 -0.01
C GLU A 310 -38.90 4.70 -1.15
N TRP A 311 -38.91 5.94 -1.66
CA TRP A 311 -37.91 6.40 -2.63
C TRP A 311 -36.51 6.49 -2.01
N HIS A 312 -36.35 7.10 -0.83
CA HIS A 312 -35.05 7.20 -0.17
C HIS A 312 -34.42 5.81 0.05
N ALA A 313 -35.20 4.80 0.46
CA ALA A 313 -34.72 3.42 0.60
C ALA A 313 -34.26 2.83 -0.75
N ALA A 314 -35.12 2.87 -1.77
CA ALA A 314 -34.81 2.32 -3.09
C ALA A 314 -33.61 3.03 -3.76
N ALA A 315 -33.47 4.35 -3.57
CA ALA A 315 -32.32 5.12 -4.02
C ALA A 315 -31.01 4.71 -3.33
N GLN A 316 -31.06 4.35 -2.04
CA GLN A 316 -29.89 3.84 -1.31
C GLN A 316 -29.48 2.43 -1.73
N ASP A 317 -30.45 1.56 -1.99
CA ASP A 317 -30.20 0.20 -2.51
C ASP A 317 -29.61 0.28 -3.93
N LEU A 318 -30.19 1.12 -4.81
CA LEU A 318 -29.64 1.43 -6.14
C LEU A 318 -28.21 1.97 -6.08
N ALA A 319 -27.94 2.98 -5.26
CA ALA A 319 -26.60 3.55 -5.15
C ALA A 319 -25.57 2.54 -4.66
N THR A 320 -25.98 1.59 -3.83
CA THR A 320 -25.12 0.50 -3.33
C THR A 320 -24.88 -0.54 -4.42
N ALA A 321 -25.91 -0.94 -5.18
CA ALA A 321 -25.76 -1.82 -6.34
C ALA A 321 -24.84 -1.21 -7.43
N LEU A 322 -24.96 0.09 -7.69
CA LEU A 322 -24.08 0.82 -8.61
C LEU A 322 -22.63 0.83 -8.12
N ALA A 323 -22.39 1.11 -6.83
CA ALA A 323 -21.06 1.12 -6.24
C ALA A 323 -20.40 -0.27 -6.25
N THR A 324 -21.14 -1.35 -5.93
CA THR A 324 -20.64 -2.72 -6.02
C THR A 324 -20.31 -3.12 -7.46
N ARG A 325 -21.15 -2.75 -8.44
CA ARG A 325 -20.82 -3.01 -9.87
C ARG A 325 -19.58 -2.24 -10.30
N ALA A 326 -19.42 -1.00 -9.85
CA ALA A 326 -18.25 -0.19 -10.13
C ALA A 326 -16.96 -0.79 -9.55
N ALA A 327 -17.00 -1.29 -8.30
CA ALA A 327 -15.87 -1.99 -7.69
C ALA A 327 -15.48 -3.26 -8.48
N LEU A 328 -16.46 -4.04 -8.96
CA LEU A 328 -16.19 -5.19 -9.84
C LEU A 328 -15.55 -4.74 -11.17
N LEU A 329 -16.09 -3.70 -11.81
CA LEU A 329 -15.53 -3.13 -13.05
C LEU A 329 -14.08 -2.65 -12.85
N LYS A 330 -13.72 -2.08 -11.69
CA LYS A 330 -12.32 -1.78 -11.33
C LYS A 330 -11.46 -3.05 -11.33
N THR A 331 -11.95 -4.17 -10.79
CA THR A 331 -11.22 -5.46 -10.83
C THR A 331 -11.18 -6.13 -12.22
N GLU A 332 -12.11 -5.77 -13.11
CA GLU A 332 -12.10 -6.15 -14.54
C GLU A 332 -11.20 -5.24 -15.40
N GLY A 333 -10.54 -4.22 -14.82
CA GLY A 333 -9.74 -3.22 -15.54
C GLY A 333 -10.56 -2.17 -16.29
N LYS A 334 -11.89 -2.14 -16.13
CA LYS A 334 -12.84 -1.26 -16.85
C LYS A 334 -13.08 0.04 -16.10
N TYR A 335 -12.01 0.79 -15.85
CA TYR A 335 -12.04 1.93 -14.94
C TYR A 335 -12.99 3.07 -15.38
N SER A 336 -13.14 3.31 -16.69
CA SER A 336 -14.05 4.36 -17.20
C SER A 336 -15.53 4.05 -16.96
N GLU A 337 -15.92 2.77 -17.09
CA GLU A 337 -17.27 2.31 -16.75
C GLU A 337 -17.48 2.38 -15.23
N ALA A 338 -16.47 1.97 -14.44
CA ALA A 338 -16.50 2.06 -12.98
C ALA A 338 -16.69 3.50 -12.47
N ASP A 339 -15.97 4.47 -13.03
CA ASP A 339 -16.11 5.89 -12.67
C ASP A 339 -17.53 6.42 -12.97
N SER A 340 -18.09 6.06 -14.13
CA SER A 340 -19.47 6.41 -14.48
C SER A 340 -20.49 5.88 -13.46
N LEU A 341 -20.35 4.63 -13.03
CA LEU A 341 -21.25 4.03 -12.04
C LEU A 341 -21.05 4.60 -10.62
N HIS A 342 -19.82 4.88 -10.19
CA HIS A 342 -19.59 5.58 -8.91
C HIS A 342 -20.11 7.04 -8.96
N GLN A 343 -19.99 7.74 -10.08
CA GLN A 343 -20.58 9.07 -10.26
C GLN A 343 -22.12 9.02 -10.20
N GLN A 344 -22.75 7.99 -10.77
CA GLN A 344 -24.19 7.76 -10.63
C GLN A 344 -24.56 7.46 -9.17
N ALA A 345 -23.87 6.54 -8.50
CA ALA A 345 -24.09 6.22 -7.08
C ALA A 345 -23.96 7.44 -6.17
N LEU A 346 -22.94 8.29 -6.42
CA LEU A 346 -22.71 9.54 -5.72
C LEU A 346 -23.87 10.54 -5.94
N ASN A 347 -24.35 10.67 -7.18
CA ASN A 347 -25.49 11.53 -7.49
C ASN A 347 -26.76 11.03 -6.79
N THR A 348 -27.08 9.74 -6.90
CA THR A 348 -28.26 9.13 -6.25
C THR A 348 -28.19 9.28 -4.72
N ARG A 349 -27.02 9.12 -4.09
CA ARG A 349 -26.84 9.38 -2.64
C ARG A 349 -26.96 10.87 -2.29
N SER A 350 -26.46 11.77 -3.14
CA SER A 350 -26.55 13.22 -2.91
C SER A 350 -27.97 13.76 -3.09
N GLU A 351 -28.73 13.25 -4.05
CA GLU A 351 -30.16 13.55 -4.23
C GLU A 351 -30.99 13.02 -3.06
N SER A 352 -30.71 11.79 -2.59
CA SER A 352 -31.54 11.14 -1.56
C SER A 352 -31.16 11.48 -0.12
N LEU A 353 -29.96 11.97 0.18
CA LEU A 353 -29.52 12.26 1.55
C LEU A 353 -29.01 13.69 1.75
N GLY A 354 -28.99 14.50 0.69
CA GLY A 354 -28.31 15.78 0.66
C GLY A 354 -26.78 15.65 0.46
N PRO A 355 -26.08 16.75 0.15
CA PRO A 355 -24.65 16.72 -0.19
C PRO A 355 -23.72 16.48 1.01
N VAL A 356 -24.18 16.78 2.23
CA VAL A 356 -23.40 16.66 3.47
C VAL A 356 -23.92 15.46 4.27
N HIS A 357 -23.46 14.26 3.91
CA HIS A 357 -23.85 13.01 4.56
C HIS A 357 -22.74 11.95 4.52
N PRO A 358 -22.51 11.15 5.58
CA PRO A 358 -21.45 10.11 5.62
C PRO A 358 -21.45 9.14 4.43
N ARG A 359 -22.62 8.73 3.91
CA ARG A 359 -22.70 7.86 2.72
C ARG A 359 -22.29 8.55 1.42
N VAL A 360 -22.43 9.88 1.33
CA VAL A 360 -21.93 10.67 0.19
C VAL A 360 -20.40 10.80 0.27
N ALA A 361 -19.86 11.03 1.47
CA ALA A 361 -18.42 10.96 1.73
C ALA A 361 -17.81 9.58 1.38
N ALA A 362 -18.49 8.48 1.73
CA ALA A 362 -18.08 7.15 1.32
C ALA A 362 -18.02 7.01 -0.21
N SER A 363 -19.04 7.46 -0.95
CA SER A 363 -19.00 7.48 -2.42
C SER A 363 -17.87 8.32 -3.03
N PHE A 364 -17.44 9.40 -2.38
CA PHE A 364 -16.27 10.15 -2.80
C PHE A 364 -14.98 9.32 -2.64
N ASN A 365 -14.81 8.61 -1.52
CA ASN A 365 -13.68 7.69 -1.31
C ASN A 365 -13.69 6.50 -2.28
N ASP A 366 -14.84 5.85 -2.49
CA ASP A 366 -14.97 4.72 -3.42
C ASP A 366 -14.52 5.13 -4.84
N ARG A 367 -14.99 6.30 -5.30
CA ARG A 367 -14.62 6.88 -6.58
C ARG A 367 -13.14 7.28 -6.65
N ALA A 368 -12.58 7.83 -5.57
CA ALA A 368 -11.15 8.14 -5.48
C ALA A 368 -10.29 6.90 -5.77
N GLY A 369 -10.69 5.73 -5.26
CA GLY A 369 -10.04 4.45 -5.56
C GLY A 369 -10.13 4.02 -7.03
N VAL A 370 -11.11 4.46 -7.82
CA VAL A 370 -11.11 4.23 -9.27
C VAL A 370 -10.20 5.22 -9.99
N TRP A 371 -10.16 6.48 -9.57
CA TRP A 371 -9.26 7.49 -10.14
C TRP A 371 -7.78 7.20 -9.83
N GLU A 372 -7.47 6.66 -8.65
CA GLU A 372 -6.18 6.08 -8.29
C GLU A 372 -5.72 5.02 -9.32
N ALA A 373 -6.60 4.08 -9.66
CA ALA A 373 -6.32 3.03 -10.64
C ALA A 373 -6.26 3.53 -12.10
N GLN A 374 -6.70 4.77 -12.35
CA GLN A 374 -6.49 5.53 -13.60
C GLN A 374 -5.28 6.47 -13.54
N GLY A 375 -4.46 6.42 -12.47
CA GLY A 375 -3.28 7.30 -12.32
C GLY A 375 -3.61 8.76 -12.04
N LYS A 376 -4.89 9.10 -11.80
CA LYS A 376 -5.38 10.48 -11.53
C LYS A 376 -5.23 10.82 -10.05
N TYR A 377 -4.01 10.71 -9.53
CA TYR A 377 -3.75 10.77 -8.09
C TYR A 377 -4.10 12.13 -7.47
N ALA A 378 -3.85 13.23 -8.19
CA ALA A 378 -4.16 14.59 -7.72
C ALA A 378 -5.67 14.86 -7.67
N GLU A 379 -6.45 14.34 -8.61
CA GLU A 379 -7.90 14.44 -8.60
C GLU A 379 -8.53 13.51 -7.56
N ALA A 380 -7.99 12.29 -7.39
CA ALA A 380 -8.39 11.37 -6.33
C ALA A 380 -8.15 11.96 -4.94
N GLU A 381 -7.02 12.62 -4.71
CA GLU A 381 -6.68 13.29 -3.44
C GLU A 381 -7.74 14.33 -3.08
N ARG A 382 -8.22 15.11 -4.06
CA ARG A 382 -9.32 16.09 -3.87
C ARG A 382 -10.66 15.43 -3.54
N LEU A 383 -10.93 14.20 -4.01
CA LEU A 383 -12.12 13.46 -3.61
C LEU A 383 -12.01 12.97 -2.15
N CYS A 384 -10.85 12.43 -1.76
CA CYS A 384 -10.60 12.03 -0.37
C CYS A 384 -10.60 13.23 0.60
N ALA A 385 -10.09 14.40 0.18
CA ALA A 385 -10.19 15.64 0.95
C ALA A 385 -11.66 16.05 1.21
N LYS A 386 -12.52 16.01 0.18
CA LYS A 386 -13.96 16.27 0.35
C LYS A 386 -14.67 15.23 1.22
N ALA A 387 -14.30 13.95 1.09
CA ALA A 387 -14.83 12.90 1.94
C ALA A 387 -14.44 13.14 3.41
N MET A 388 -13.18 13.49 3.66
CA MET A 388 -12.66 13.84 4.98
C MET A 388 -13.40 15.04 5.59
N GLU A 389 -13.57 16.15 4.83
CA GLU A 389 -14.33 17.33 5.27
C GLU A 389 -15.77 16.96 5.70
N ILE A 390 -16.51 16.23 4.85
CA ILE A 390 -17.88 15.81 5.16
C ILE A 390 -17.92 14.86 6.36
N PHE A 391 -16.97 13.92 6.51
CA PHE A 391 -16.91 13.05 7.68
C PHE A 391 -16.59 13.83 8.97
N GLU A 392 -15.68 14.81 8.93
CA GLU A 392 -15.37 15.67 10.07
C GLU A 392 -16.57 16.52 10.49
N GLU A 393 -17.30 17.10 9.54
CA GLU A 393 -18.51 17.89 9.80
C GLU A 393 -19.65 17.03 10.38
N THR A 394 -19.86 15.83 9.85
CA THR A 394 -21.04 14.99 10.18
C THR A 394 -20.83 14.02 11.34
N LEU A 395 -19.59 13.56 11.58
CA LEU A 395 -19.26 12.54 12.59
C LEU A 395 -18.27 13.02 13.65
N GLY A 396 -17.63 14.17 13.45
CA GLY A 396 -16.57 14.68 14.31
C GLY A 396 -15.19 14.10 13.99
N SER A 397 -14.14 14.85 14.31
CA SER A 397 -12.75 14.57 13.95
C SER A 397 -12.15 13.28 14.55
N GLY A 398 -12.76 12.72 15.59
CA GLY A 398 -12.34 11.48 16.25
C GLY A 398 -12.99 10.20 15.71
N HIS A 399 -13.81 10.27 14.65
CA HIS A 399 -14.54 9.11 14.15
C HIS A 399 -13.68 8.24 13.22
N PRO A 400 -13.71 6.88 13.29
CA PRO A 400 -12.88 6.00 12.44
C PRO A 400 -12.98 6.25 10.92
N ASN A 401 -14.15 6.63 10.40
CA ASN A 401 -14.30 7.03 8.98
C ASN A 401 -13.44 8.25 8.60
N VAL A 402 -13.16 9.18 9.53
CA VAL A 402 -12.22 10.30 9.30
C VAL A 402 -10.81 9.73 9.16
N ALA A 403 -10.37 8.86 10.06
CA ALA A 403 -9.05 8.22 9.96
C ALA A 403 -8.87 7.47 8.63
N SER A 404 -9.89 6.70 8.19
CA SER A 404 -9.86 6.03 6.88
C SER A 404 -9.71 7.00 5.71
N ALA A 405 -10.46 8.13 5.71
CA ALA A 405 -10.32 9.15 4.68
C ALA A 405 -8.95 9.85 4.70
N VAL A 406 -8.41 10.12 5.90
CA VAL A 406 -7.08 10.69 6.10
C VAL A 406 -5.98 9.73 5.61
N ASN A 407 -6.05 8.45 5.97
CA ASN A 407 -5.12 7.41 5.50
C ASN A 407 -5.13 7.27 3.97
N ASN A 408 -6.32 7.27 3.35
CA ASN A 408 -6.46 7.17 1.89
C ASN A 408 -5.87 8.42 1.20
N ARG A 409 -6.11 9.61 1.76
CA ARG A 409 -5.50 10.86 1.30
C ARG A 409 -3.96 10.83 1.42
N ALA A 410 -3.43 10.32 2.52
CA ALA A 410 -1.99 10.14 2.73
C ALA A 410 -1.37 9.19 1.70
N ALA A 411 -2.06 8.08 1.39
CA ALA A 411 -1.64 7.15 0.33
C ALA A 411 -1.59 7.83 -1.05
N LEU A 412 -2.60 8.64 -1.40
CA LEU A 412 -2.64 9.37 -2.67
C LEU A 412 -1.57 10.47 -2.76
N LEU A 413 -1.15 11.07 -1.65
CA LEU A 413 -0.01 11.99 -1.60
C LEU A 413 1.33 11.23 -1.74
N ARG A 414 1.46 10.04 -1.14
CA ARG A 414 2.62 9.15 -1.35
C ARG A 414 2.74 8.72 -2.82
N MET A 415 1.63 8.40 -3.49
CA MET A 415 1.60 8.10 -4.94
C MET A 415 1.88 9.31 -5.83
N GLN A 416 1.87 10.54 -5.28
CA GLN A 416 2.31 11.78 -5.94
C GLN A 416 3.76 12.15 -5.57
N GLY A 417 4.50 11.31 -4.85
CA GLY A 417 5.86 11.65 -4.37
C GLY A 417 5.90 12.73 -3.28
N LYS A 418 4.74 13.19 -2.78
CA LYS A 418 4.60 14.25 -1.76
C LYS A 418 4.77 13.69 -0.35
N TYR A 419 5.89 13.02 -0.10
CA TYR A 419 6.09 12.22 1.12
C TYR A 419 6.06 13.06 2.40
N ALA A 420 6.53 14.31 2.35
CA ALA A 420 6.48 15.25 3.48
C ALA A 420 5.06 15.68 3.85
N GLU A 421 4.12 15.69 2.90
CA GLU A 421 2.69 15.96 3.15
C GLU A 421 1.95 14.70 3.61
N ALA A 422 2.38 13.51 3.15
CA ALA A 422 1.78 12.23 3.50
C ALA A 422 2.05 11.80 4.96
N ALA A 423 3.28 11.99 5.45
CA ALA A 423 3.70 11.57 6.80
C ALA A 423 2.77 12.07 7.94
N PRO A 424 2.52 13.39 8.12
CA PRO A 424 1.68 13.88 9.21
C PRO A 424 0.21 13.47 9.09
N LEU A 425 -0.27 13.12 7.89
CA LEU A 425 -1.61 12.57 7.72
C LEU A 425 -1.68 11.12 8.20
N TYR A 426 -0.67 10.28 7.93
CA TYR A 426 -0.64 8.94 8.50
C TYR A 426 -0.52 8.95 10.02
N GLU A 427 0.27 9.87 10.60
CA GLU A 427 0.34 10.08 12.06
C GLU A 427 -1.03 10.48 12.63
N ARG A 428 -1.72 11.42 11.95
CA ARG A 428 -3.08 11.84 12.32
C ARG A 428 -4.09 10.69 12.24
N ALA A 429 -4.05 9.87 11.19
CA ALA A 429 -4.95 8.73 11.04
C ALA A 429 -4.75 7.73 12.18
N LEU A 430 -3.49 7.40 12.48
CA LEU A 430 -3.13 6.48 13.56
C LEU A 430 -3.60 7.01 14.93
N ALA A 431 -3.37 8.28 15.23
CA ALA A 431 -3.80 8.90 16.48
C ALA A 431 -5.33 8.96 16.66
N VAL A 432 -6.09 9.06 15.55
CA VAL A 432 -7.56 8.96 15.59
C VAL A 432 -8.01 7.52 15.80
N GLU A 433 -7.33 6.53 15.19
CA GLU A 433 -7.64 5.11 15.39
C GLU A 433 -7.32 4.65 16.81
N GLU A 434 -6.11 4.90 17.33
CA GLU A 434 -5.70 4.54 18.69
C GLU A 434 -6.54 5.22 19.79
N ALA A 435 -7.21 6.34 19.49
CA ALA A 435 -8.14 7.02 20.40
C ALA A 435 -9.60 6.51 20.29
N ALA A 436 -9.97 5.86 19.18
CA ALA A 436 -11.34 5.45 18.88
C ALA A 436 -11.57 3.93 19.00
N VAL A 437 -10.53 3.11 18.79
CA VAL A 437 -10.56 1.65 18.83
C VAL A 437 -9.41 1.10 19.68
N ASP A 438 -9.44 -0.20 19.99
CA ASP A 438 -8.32 -0.90 20.63
C ASP A 438 -7.03 -0.73 19.78
N PRO A 439 -5.86 -0.38 20.37
CA PRO A 439 -4.59 -0.32 19.65
C PRO A 439 -4.21 -1.63 18.91
N GLU A 440 -4.72 -2.78 19.37
CA GLU A 440 -4.56 -4.08 18.71
C GLU A 440 -5.63 -4.35 17.63
N SER A 441 -6.37 -3.33 17.18
CA SER A 441 -7.39 -3.45 16.15
C SER A 441 -6.79 -3.59 14.75
N ALA A 442 -7.43 -4.43 13.93
CA ALA A 442 -7.05 -4.67 12.55
C ALA A 442 -7.02 -3.42 11.65
N SER A 443 -7.73 -2.34 12.00
CA SER A 443 -7.67 -1.07 11.26
C SER A 443 -6.34 -0.33 11.49
N VAL A 444 -5.87 -0.29 12.74
CA VAL A 444 -4.61 0.35 13.16
C VAL A 444 -3.43 -0.21 12.33
N ALA A 445 -3.40 -1.54 12.14
CA ALA A 445 -2.39 -2.21 11.32
C ALA A 445 -2.45 -1.85 9.82
N VAL A 446 -3.58 -1.41 9.26
CA VAL A 446 -3.63 -0.86 7.88
C VAL A 446 -2.82 0.43 7.81
N THR A 447 -3.03 1.34 8.75
CA THR A 447 -2.33 2.62 8.81
C THR A 447 -0.82 2.40 9.06
N ILE A 448 -0.45 1.50 9.98
CA ILE A 448 0.95 1.13 10.25
C ILE A 448 1.62 0.53 9.00
N ASN A 449 0.99 -0.42 8.31
CA ASN A 449 1.52 -1.00 7.06
C ASN A 449 1.72 0.08 5.97
N ASN A 450 0.83 1.08 5.90
CA ASN A 450 0.97 2.18 4.93
C ASN A 450 2.07 3.17 5.32
N GLN A 451 2.29 3.42 6.62
CA GLN A 451 3.47 4.14 7.11
C GLN A 451 4.77 3.39 6.79
N ALA A 452 4.79 2.07 6.97
CA ALA A 452 5.93 1.24 6.60
C ALA A 452 6.26 1.34 5.10
N GLN A 453 5.25 1.34 4.22
CA GLN A 453 5.42 1.62 2.79
C GLN A 453 5.98 3.02 2.52
N LEU A 454 5.52 4.06 3.26
CA LEU A 454 6.07 5.41 3.14
C LEU A 454 7.55 5.46 3.51
N MET A 455 7.94 4.85 4.63
CA MET A 455 9.35 4.76 5.05
C MET A 455 10.18 3.96 4.04
N THR A 456 9.62 2.87 3.48
CA THR A 456 10.26 2.05 2.43
C THR A 456 10.59 2.89 1.19
N VAL A 457 9.63 3.64 0.63
CA VAL A 457 9.88 4.48 -0.56
C VAL A 457 10.75 5.70 -0.27
N GLN A 458 10.91 6.09 1.00
CA GLN A 458 11.87 7.09 1.47
C GLN A 458 13.27 6.51 1.76
N GLY A 459 13.53 5.22 1.51
CA GLY A 459 14.82 4.59 1.81
C GLY A 459 15.11 4.38 3.30
N LYS A 460 14.15 4.67 4.19
CA LYS A 460 14.27 4.54 5.65
C LYS A 460 13.98 3.11 6.10
N TYR A 461 14.79 2.19 5.61
CA TYR A 461 14.49 0.76 5.73
C TYR A 461 14.50 0.25 7.18
N VAL A 462 15.37 0.81 8.03
CA VAL A 462 15.45 0.48 9.48
C VAL A 462 14.19 0.90 10.24
N ASP A 463 13.56 2.02 9.85
CA ASP A 463 12.30 2.49 10.45
C ASP A 463 11.08 1.74 9.89
N ALA A 464 11.15 1.28 8.63
CA ALA A 464 10.08 0.56 7.95
C ALA A 464 9.89 -0.87 8.48
N GLU A 465 10.98 -1.59 8.76
CA GLU A 465 10.95 -2.99 9.20
C GLU A 465 10.08 -3.25 10.46
N PRO A 466 10.28 -2.57 11.60
CA PRO A 466 9.48 -2.81 12.81
C PRO A 466 8.01 -2.41 12.65
N LEU A 467 7.68 -1.49 11.73
CA LEU A 467 6.29 -1.14 11.41
C LEU A 467 5.61 -2.29 10.65
N TYR A 468 6.29 -2.92 9.69
CA TYR A 468 5.75 -4.13 9.06
C TYR A 468 5.57 -5.27 10.06
N ASP A 469 6.53 -5.50 10.95
CA ASP A 469 6.42 -6.57 11.95
C ASP A 469 5.25 -6.32 12.92
N LYS A 470 5.05 -5.08 13.41
CA LYS A 470 3.89 -4.72 14.23
C LYS A 470 2.56 -4.90 13.46
N ALA A 471 2.50 -4.52 12.19
CA ALA A 471 1.29 -4.72 11.37
C ALA A 471 0.99 -6.20 11.13
N ILE A 472 2.03 -7.03 10.93
CA ILE A 472 1.92 -8.48 10.83
C ILE A 472 1.40 -9.05 12.15
N GLU A 473 2.03 -8.75 13.28
CA GLU A 473 1.65 -9.25 14.61
C GLU A 473 0.18 -8.98 14.95
N ILE A 474 -0.29 -7.74 14.76
CA ILE A 474 -1.68 -7.35 14.97
C ILE A 474 -2.62 -8.17 14.07
N TRP A 475 -2.30 -8.34 12.79
CA TRP A 475 -3.15 -9.10 11.86
C TRP A 475 -3.12 -10.62 12.10
N GLU A 476 -1.99 -11.17 12.52
CA GLU A 476 -1.89 -12.57 12.95
C GLU A 476 -2.69 -12.81 14.23
N GLY A 477 -2.66 -11.89 15.19
CA GLY A 477 -3.46 -11.93 16.41
C GLY A 477 -4.96 -11.78 16.16
N ALA A 478 -5.36 -10.88 15.26
CA ALA A 478 -6.75 -10.58 14.95
C ALA A 478 -7.44 -11.65 14.08
N PHE A 479 -6.73 -12.21 13.09
CA PHE A 479 -7.31 -13.09 12.07
C PHE A 479 -6.63 -14.46 11.91
N GLY A 480 -5.48 -14.68 12.53
CA GLY A 480 -4.66 -15.88 12.39
C GLY A 480 -3.53 -15.76 11.35
N PRO A 481 -2.45 -16.56 11.49
CA PRO A 481 -1.23 -16.46 10.69
C PRO A 481 -1.37 -16.91 9.22
N GLU A 482 -2.52 -17.51 8.87
CA GLU A 482 -2.89 -17.88 7.50
C GLU A 482 -3.87 -16.89 6.86
N HIS A 483 -4.14 -15.74 7.49
CA HIS A 483 -5.09 -14.79 6.92
C HIS A 483 -4.46 -14.00 5.76
N PRO A 484 -5.10 -13.89 4.58
CA PRO A 484 -4.54 -13.19 3.42
C PRO A 484 -4.20 -11.71 3.59
N VAL A 485 -4.67 -11.02 4.64
CA VAL A 485 -4.16 -9.68 4.96
C VAL A 485 -2.71 -9.72 5.46
N VAL A 486 -2.33 -10.79 6.19
CA VAL A 486 -0.96 -11.09 6.59
C VAL A 486 -0.11 -11.34 5.35
N ALA A 487 -0.62 -12.08 4.37
CA ALA A 487 0.06 -12.27 3.10
C ALA A 487 0.35 -10.96 2.35
N THR A 488 -0.55 -9.96 2.42
CA THR A 488 -0.26 -8.61 1.89
C THR A 488 0.88 -7.92 2.64
N ALA A 489 0.91 -7.93 3.97
CA ALA A 489 2.04 -7.35 4.72
C ALA A 489 3.35 -8.11 4.47
N LEU A 490 3.32 -9.44 4.39
CA LEU A 490 4.47 -10.27 4.06
C LEU A 490 5.04 -9.92 2.67
N SER A 491 4.20 -9.71 1.66
CA SER A 491 4.63 -9.21 0.35
C SER A 491 5.25 -7.82 0.42
N ASN A 492 4.70 -6.90 1.23
CA ASN A 492 5.25 -5.55 1.39
C ASN A 492 6.62 -5.57 2.11
N LYS A 493 6.77 -6.39 3.17
CA LYS A 493 8.06 -6.59 3.85
C LYS A 493 9.06 -7.35 2.96
N GLY A 494 8.58 -8.26 2.11
CA GLY A 494 9.37 -8.88 1.04
C GLY A 494 9.97 -7.82 0.10
N GLY A 495 9.15 -6.85 -0.32
CA GLY A 495 9.60 -5.72 -1.15
C GLY A 495 10.65 -4.85 -0.46
N LEU A 496 10.48 -4.56 0.84
CA LEU A 496 11.49 -3.89 1.66
C LEU A 496 12.83 -4.66 1.66
N PHE A 497 12.79 -5.98 1.81
CA PHE A 497 13.99 -6.82 1.78
C PHE A 497 14.65 -6.90 0.39
N VAL A 498 13.88 -6.85 -0.71
CA VAL A 498 14.45 -6.72 -2.07
C VAL A 498 15.18 -5.39 -2.25
N MET A 499 14.72 -4.31 -1.61
CA MET A 499 15.37 -2.99 -1.62
C MET A 499 16.61 -2.91 -0.72
N GLN A 500 16.72 -3.79 0.29
CA GLN A 500 17.93 -4.02 1.11
C GLN A 500 18.88 -5.08 0.52
N ASP A 501 18.56 -5.63 -0.66
CA ASP A 501 19.20 -6.79 -1.29
C ASP A 501 19.27 -8.07 -0.43
N LYS A 502 18.41 -8.19 0.59
CA LYS A 502 18.21 -9.39 1.41
C LYS A 502 17.34 -10.44 0.68
N LEU A 503 17.80 -10.87 -0.50
CA LEU A 503 17.02 -11.68 -1.44
C LEU A 503 16.51 -13.01 -0.83
N GLY A 504 17.31 -13.65 0.02
CA GLY A 504 16.90 -14.90 0.69
C GLY A 504 15.78 -14.70 1.73
N GLU A 505 15.81 -13.61 2.48
CA GLU A 505 14.75 -13.28 3.45
C GLU A 505 13.46 -12.87 2.72
N ALA A 506 13.58 -12.12 1.63
CA ALA A 506 12.45 -11.75 0.78
C ALA A 506 11.74 -12.98 0.18
N GLU A 507 12.49 -13.95 -0.36
CA GLU A 507 11.93 -15.19 -0.92
C GLU A 507 11.18 -16.02 0.14
N LEU A 508 11.62 -16.06 1.40
CA LEU A 508 10.89 -16.72 2.48
C LEU A 508 9.54 -16.04 2.76
N LEU A 509 9.51 -14.70 2.81
CA LEU A 509 8.28 -13.93 3.01
C LEU A 509 7.30 -14.10 1.85
N TYR A 510 7.79 -14.02 0.61
CA TYR A 510 6.97 -14.24 -0.57
C TYR A 510 6.49 -15.69 -0.71
N ALA A 511 7.31 -16.68 -0.39
CA ALA A 511 6.87 -18.09 -0.38
C ALA A 511 5.76 -18.32 0.66
N ARG A 512 5.87 -17.71 1.85
CA ARG A 512 4.80 -17.74 2.88
C ARG A 512 3.53 -17.03 2.39
N ALA A 513 3.66 -15.83 1.82
CA ALA A 513 2.53 -15.08 1.28
C ALA A 513 1.82 -15.86 0.15
N MET A 514 2.58 -16.47 -0.76
CA MET A 514 2.05 -17.29 -1.86
C MET A 514 1.28 -18.50 -1.32
N ASN A 515 1.82 -19.24 -0.35
CA ASN A 515 1.15 -20.39 0.26
C ASN A 515 -0.20 -19.98 0.89
N ILE A 516 -0.23 -18.87 1.62
CA ILE A 516 -1.48 -18.31 2.17
C ILE A 516 -2.48 -18.02 1.03
N TRP A 517 -2.06 -17.31 -0.02
CA TRP A 517 -2.92 -17.00 -1.17
C TRP A 517 -3.40 -18.26 -1.92
N GLU A 518 -2.57 -19.29 -2.08
CA GLU A 518 -2.92 -20.54 -2.74
C GLU A 518 -3.86 -21.40 -1.87
N LYS A 519 -3.65 -21.47 -0.56
CA LYS A 519 -4.50 -22.22 0.37
C LYS A 519 -5.92 -21.64 0.46
N THR A 520 -6.05 -20.31 0.43
CA THR A 520 -7.37 -19.65 0.50
C THR A 520 -8.01 -19.43 -0.87
N PHE A 521 -7.24 -18.91 -1.85
CA PHE A 521 -7.61 -18.58 -3.25
C PHE A 521 -7.69 -19.73 -4.24
N GLY A 522 -7.03 -20.85 -3.95
CA GLY A 522 -6.57 -21.75 -5.00
C GLY A 522 -5.43 -21.16 -5.84
N SER A 523 -4.82 -22.01 -6.66
CA SER A 523 -3.59 -21.73 -7.42
C SER A 523 -3.72 -20.71 -8.57
N HIS A 524 -4.94 -20.24 -8.85
CA HIS A 524 -5.27 -19.33 -9.95
C HIS A 524 -5.77 -17.94 -9.49
N HIS A 525 -5.69 -17.60 -8.21
CA HIS A 525 -6.10 -16.26 -7.75
C HIS A 525 -5.11 -15.16 -8.23
N PRO A 526 -5.56 -13.95 -8.64
CA PRO A 526 -4.65 -12.88 -9.12
C PRO A 526 -3.54 -12.48 -8.15
N SER A 527 -3.75 -12.57 -6.84
CA SER A 527 -2.70 -12.33 -5.84
C SER A 527 -1.57 -13.36 -5.89
N VAL A 528 -1.84 -14.61 -6.30
CA VAL A 528 -0.79 -15.62 -6.54
C VAL A 528 0.07 -15.17 -7.72
N ALA A 529 -0.54 -14.65 -8.79
CA ALA A 529 0.20 -14.10 -9.93
C ALA A 529 1.08 -12.89 -9.57
N ALA A 530 0.60 -12.01 -8.68
CA ALA A 530 1.42 -10.91 -8.16
C ALA A 530 2.68 -11.44 -7.44
N VAL A 531 2.52 -12.33 -6.46
CA VAL A 531 3.64 -12.89 -5.70
C VAL A 531 4.57 -13.73 -6.58
N LEU A 532 4.06 -14.44 -7.59
CA LEU A 532 4.89 -15.14 -8.57
C LEU A 532 5.79 -14.19 -9.37
N SER A 533 5.30 -13.01 -9.75
CA SER A 533 6.11 -11.99 -10.42
C SER A 533 7.15 -11.36 -9.48
N ASP A 534 6.79 -11.11 -8.23
CA ASP A 534 7.75 -10.60 -7.22
C ASP A 534 8.91 -11.59 -7.02
N ARG A 535 8.59 -12.88 -6.84
CA ARG A 535 9.57 -13.97 -6.71
C ARG A 535 10.40 -14.18 -7.98
N ALA A 536 9.80 -14.02 -9.16
CA ALA A 536 10.55 -14.06 -10.41
C ALA A 536 11.62 -12.97 -10.44
N SER A 537 11.34 -11.75 -9.95
CA SER A 537 12.34 -10.67 -9.90
C SER A 537 13.53 -10.99 -8.98
N ILE A 538 13.30 -11.69 -7.86
CA ILE A 538 14.36 -12.19 -6.97
C ILE A 538 15.21 -13.25 -7.66
N LEU A 539 14.55 -14.24 -8.29
CA LEU A 539 15.23 -15.33 -8.99
C LEU A 539 16.10 -14.79 -10.13
N VAL A 540 15.68 -13.73 -10.84
CA VAL A 540 16.51 -13.04 -11.83
C VAL A 540 17.75 -12.42 -11.21
N LYS A 541 17.62 -11.67 -10.09
CA LYS A 541 18.78 -11.13 -9.36
C LYS A 541 19.76 -12.22 -8.88
N GLN A 542 19.25 -13.42 -8.59
CA GLN A 542 20.04 -14.59 -8.18
C GLN A 542 20.66 -15.36 -9.36
N GLY A 543 20.37 -14.99 -10.62
CA GLY A 543 20.79 -15.72 -11.82
C GLY A 543 20.00 -17.01 -12.10
N GLU A 544 18.92 -17.27 -11.38
CA GLU A 544 18.06 -18.45 -11.55
C GLU A 544 17.01 -18.26 -12.66
N PHE A 545 17.47 -17.86 -13.85
CA PHE A 545 16.62 -17.38 -14.95
C PHE A 545 15.53 -18.36 -15.40
N GLU A 546 15.83 -19.65 -15.53
CA GLU A 546 14.84 -20.67 -15.93
C GLU A 546 13.70 -20.82 -14.92
N ARG A 547 13.99 -20.69 -13.62
CA ARG A 547 12.94 -20.68 -12.58
C ARG A 547 12.15 -19.37 -12.63
N ALA A 548 12.81 -18.23 -12.83
CA ALA A 548 12.12 -16.95 -12.99
C ALA A 548 11.17 -16.96 -14.19
N LYS A 549 11.59 -17.52 -15.33
CA LYS A 549 10.78 -17.72 -16.53
C LYS A 549 9.52 -18.54 -16.25
N GLN A 550 9.65 -19.69 -15.59
CA GLN A 550 8.52 -20.52 -15.19
C GLN A 550 7.52 -19.77 -14.28
N MET A 551 8.02 -18.97 -13.32
CA MET A 551 7.16 -18.17 -12.44
C MET A 551 6.45 -17.05 -13.20
N ASN A 552 7.14 -16.38 -14.14
CA ASN A 552 6.55 -15.34 -15.01
C ASN A 552 5.50 -15.91 -15.98
N GLU A 553 5.76 -17.06 -16.62
CA GLU A 553 4.79 -17.76 -17.47
C GLU A 553 3.55 -18.22 -16.68
N ARG A 554 3.75 -18.70 -15.44
CA ARG A 554 2.65 -19.04 -14.53
C ARG A 554 1.85 -17.79 -14.13
N SER A 555 2.50 -16.69 -13.77
CA SER A 555 1.83 -15.41 -13.49
C SER A 555 1.00 -14.91 -14.68
N LEU A 556 1.60 -14.87 -15.86
CA LEU A 556 0.96 -14.45 -17.11
C LEU A 556 -0.26 -15.32 -17.45
N SER A 557 -0.14 -16.64 -17.36
CA SER A 557 -1.25 -17.56 -17.67
C SER A 557 -2.42 -17.40 -16.71
N ILE A 558 -2.17 -17.22 -15.40
CA ILE A 558 -3.21 -16.93 -14.40
C ILE A 558 -3.97 -15.65 -14.78
N ARG A 559 -3.27 -14.55 -15.06
CA ARG A 559 -3.89 -13.25 -15.38
C ARG A 559 -4.65 -13.27 -16.70
N VAL A 560 -4.11 -13.92 -17.73
CA VAL A 560 -4.80 -14.05 -19.03
C VAL A 560 -6.09 -14.87 -18.90
N VAL A 561 -6.09 -15.94 -18.09
CA VAL A 561 -7.29 -16.79 -17.87
C VAL A 561 -8.33 -16.08 -17.00
N VAL A 562 -7.91 -15.39 -15.93
CA VAL A 562 -8.82 -14.83 -14.92
C VAL A 562 -9.27 -13.40 -15.23
N GLN A 563 -8.33 -12.51 -15.56
CA GLN A 563 -8.59 -11.09 -15.81
C GLN A 563 -8.83 -10.81 -17.31
N GLY A 564 -8.43 -11.74 -18.19
CA GLY A 564 -8.56 -11.62 -19.63
C GLY A 564 -7.33 -11.02 -20.31
N PRO A 565 -7.12 -11.28 -21.63
CA PRO A 565 -5.88 -10.95 -22.34
C PRO A 565 -5.62 -9.44 -22.54
N HIS A 566 -6.60 -8.59 -22.25
CA HIS A 566 -6.50 -7.13 -22.38
C HIS A 566 -6.38 -6.39 -21.03
N HIS A 567 -6.30 -7.12 -19.90
CA HIS A 567 -6.18 -6.49 -18.59
C HIS A 567 -4.79 -5.84 -18.41
N PRO A 568 -4.68 -4.64 -17.77
CA PRO A 568 -3.39 -3.98 -17.52
C PRO A 568 -2.32 -4.87 -16.87
N ASP A 569 -2.70 -5.71 -15.91
CA ASP A 569 -1.76 -6.62 -15.24
C ASP A 569 -1.12 -7.69 -16.17
N VAL A 570 -1.75 -7.98 -17.32
CA VAL A 570 -1.13 -8.83 -18.36
C VAL A 570 0.07 -8.09 -18.96
N ALA A 571 -0.06 -6.78 -19.22
CA ALA A 571 1.05 -5.94 -19.65
C ALA A 571 2.15 -5.82 -18.57
N HIS A 572 1.77 -5.75 -17.29
CA HIS A 572 2.73 -5.81 -16.18
C HIS A 572 3.56 -7.10 -16.20
N SER A 573 2.90 -8.25 -16.37
CA SER A 573 3.57 -9.56 -16.40
C SER A 573 4.47 -9.73 -17.63
N LEU A 574 4.03 -9.22 -18.80
CA LEU A 574 4.84 -9.16 -20.01
C LEU A 574 6.09 -8.29 -19.83
N ASN A 575 5.98 -7.13 -19.16
CA ASN A 575 7.14 -6.28 -18.85
C ASN A 575 8.13 -6.98 -17.88
N ASN A 576 7.64 -7.67 -16.86
CA ASN A 576 8.51 -8.38 -15.91
C ASN A 576 9.23 -9.57 -16.58
N GLN A 577 8.52 -10.30 -17.46
CA GLN A 577 9.14 -11.32 -18.31
C GLN A 577 10.17 -10.71 -19.26
N ALA A 578 9.88 -9.56 -19.86
CA ALA A 578 10.81 -8.88 -20.74
C ALA A 578 12.06 -8.38 -20.01
N MET A 579 11.93 -7.82 -18.81
CA MET A 579 13.07 -7.41 -17.97
C MET A 579 13.98 -8.60 -17.65
N SER A 580 13.40 -9.77 -17.36
CA SER A 580 14.15 -11.02 -17.20
C SER A 580 14.94 -11.39 -18.46
N LEU A 581 14.39 -11.15 -19.66
CA LEU A 581 15.07 -11.43 -20.94
C LEU A 581 16.14 -10.38 -21.25
N THR A 582 15.91 -9.09 -20.95
CA THR A 582 16.93 -8.03 -21.06
C THR A 582 18.18 -8.36 -20.23
N LEU A 583 17.99 -8.81 -18.99
CA LEU A 583 19.07 -9.23 -18.09
C LEU A 583 19.76 -10.55 -18.50
N GLN A 584 19.21 -11.29 -19.46
CA GLN A 584 19.83 -12.45 -20.12
C GLN A 584 20.46 -12.10 -21.48
N GLY A 585 20.45 -10.81 -21.89
CA GLY A 585 20.90 -10.40 -23.22
C GLY A 585 19.97 -10.81 -24.37
N GLU A 586 18.79 -11.40 -24.10
CA GLU A 586 17.79 -11.79 -25.10
C GLU A 586 16.96 -10.56 -25.58
N TYR A 587 17.66 -9.49 -25.96
CA TYR A 587 17.07 -8.17 -26.15
C TYR A 587 15.96 -8.12 -27.20
N GLU A 588 16.07 -8.84 -28.32
CA GLU A 588 15.04 -8.85 -29.36
C GLU A 588 13.70 -9.42 -28.85
N GLN A 589 13.75 -10.45 -28.00
CA GLN A 589 12.54 -11.04 -27.41
C GLN A 589 11.97 -10.11 -26.32
N ALA A 590 12.84 -9.51 -25.50
CA ALA A 590 12.44 -8.51 -24.53
C ALA A 590 11.72 -7.32 -25.19
N GLU A 591 12.28 -6.79 -26.28
CA GLU A 591 11.74 -5.67 -27.05
C GLU A 591 10.33 -6.00 -27.61
N GLN A 592 10.14 -7.20 -28.15
CA GLN A 592 8.83 -7.67 -28.64
C GLN A 592 7.78 -7.73 -27.54
N LEU A 593 8.13 -8.27 -26.36
CA LEU A 593 7.21 -8.35 -25.22
C LEU A 593 6.90 -6.95 -24.65
N GLN A 594 7.89 -6.06 -24.57
CA GLN A 594 7.72 -4.66 -24.12
C GLN A 594 6.85 -3.84 -25.07
N ARG A 595 7.05 -3.93 -26.38
CA ARG A 595 6.19 -3.25 -27.37
C ARG A 595 4.74 -3.75 -27.28
N ARG A 596 4.53 -5.05 -27.04
CA ARG A 596 3.19 -5.63 -26.79
C ARG A 596 2.58 -5.15 -25.47
N ALA A 597 3.36 -5.08 -24.39
CA ALA A 597 2.92 -4.58 -23.10
C ALA A 597 2.55 -3.09 -23.16
N LEU A 598 3.37 -2.27 -23.82
CA LEU A 598 3.12 -0.86 -24.06
C LEU A 598 1.77 -0.65 -24.79
N HIS A 599 1.53 -1.37 -25.88
CA HIS A 599 0.28 -1.29 -26.63
C HIS A 599 -0.95 -1.70 -25.79
N LEU A 600 -0.81 -2.72 -24.93
CA LEU A 600 -1.86 -3.13 -24.00
C LEU A 600 -2.15 -2.04 -22.95
N TYR A 601 -1.12 -1.43 -22.36
CA TYR A 601 -1.30 -0.31 -21.42
C TYR A 601 -1.97 0.90 -22.08
N GLU A 602 -1.53 1.30 -23.27
CA GLU A 602 -2.14 2.39 -24.03
C GLU A 602 -3.62 2.13 -24.35
N THR A 603 -3.97 0.89 -24.67
CA THR A 603 -5.33 0.48 -25.02
C THR A 603 -6.24 0.39 -23.78
N ALA A 604 -5.74 -0.14 -22.66
CA ALA A 604 -6.53 -0.39 -21.46
C ALA A 604 -6.62 0.82 -20.51
N LEU A 605 -5.57 1.65 -20.44
CA LEU A 605 -5.46 2.77 -19.50
C LEU A 605 -5.47 4.14 -20.19
N GLY A 606 -5.23 4.18 -21.51
CA GLY A 606 -5.04 5.40 -22.28
C GLY A 606 -3.57 5.83 -22.38
N PRO A 607 -3.19 6.58 -23.44
CA PRO A 607 -1.79 6.86 -23.79
C PRO A 607 -1.07 7.83 -22.84
N GLN A 608 -1.79 8.45 -21.91
CA GLN A 608 -1.29 9.39 -20.90
C GLN A 608 -1.23 8.76 -19.49
N HIS A 609 -1.46 7.45 -19.35
CA HIS A 609 -1.39 6.82 -18.03
C HIS A 609 0.06 6.68 -17.53
N HIS A 610 0.30 6.86 -16.24
CA HIS A 610 1.63 6.71 -15.64
C HIS A 610 2.32 5.36 -15.97
N SER A 611 1.59 4.24 -15.98
CA SER A 611 2.12 2.93 -16.40
C SER A 611 2.60 2.87 -17.86
N VAL A 612 2.09 3.75 -18.75
CA VAL A 612 2.62 3.89 -20.12
C VAL A 612 4.00 4.54 -20.08
N ALA A 613 4.23 5.54 -19.22
CA ALA A 613 5.56 6.12 -19.00
C ALA A 613 6.56 5.08 -18.46
N ILE A 614 6.14 4.24 -17.50
CA ILE A 614 6.94 3.11 -17.04
C ILE A 614 7.28 2.16 -18.21
N ALA A 615 6.28 1.72 -18.98
CA ALA A 615 6.50 0.79 -20.09
C ALA A 615 7.42 1.37 -21.19
N LEU A 616 7.26 2.66 -21.53
CA LEU A 616 8.17 3.38 -22.42
C LEU A 616 9.60 3.40 -21.88
N SER A 617 9.78 3.63 -20.57
CA SER A 617 11.11 3.69 -19.96
C SER A 617 11.83 2.34 -19.88
N VAL A 618 11.08 1.24 -19.72
CA VAL A 618 11.61 -0.14 -19.71
C VAL A 618 12.02 -0.58 -21.12
N LEU A 619 11.22 -0.21 -22.14
CA LEU A 619 11.60 -0.39 -23.54
C LEU A 619 12.82 0.47 -23.91
N GLY A 620 12.84 1.73 -23.48
CA GLY A 620 13.98 2.64 -23.63
C GLY A 620 15.25 2.10 -23.00
N LEU A 621 15.16 1.43 -21.84
CA LEU A 621 16.32 0.83 -21.17
C LEU A 621 16.90 -0.31 -22.02
N THR A 622 16.04 -1.22 -22.46
CA THR A 622 16.43 -2.37 -23.31
C THR A 622 17.02 -1.93 -24.65
N LEU A 623 16.59 -0.79 -25.20
CA LEU A 623 17.20 -0.18 -26.39
C LEU A 623 18.53 0.54 -26.07
N THR A 624 18.66 1.13 -24.88
CA THR A 624 19.90 1.76 -24.39
C THR A 624 21.00 0.72 -24.19
N ASP A 625 20.67 -0.45 -23.65
CA ASP A 625 21.59 -1.58 -23.45
C ASP A 625 22.07 -2.18 -24.78
N GLN A 626 21.31 -2.03 -25.86
CA GLN A 626 21.72 -2.37 -27.23
C GLN A 626 22.49 -1.24 -27.94
N ALA A 627 22.65 -0.08 -27.31
CA ALA A 627 23.09 1.20 -27.90
C ALA A 627 22.22 1.73 -29.06
N LYS A 628 20.96 1.31 -29.17
CA LYS A 628 19.95 1.87 -30.08
C LYS A 628 19.41 3.22 -29.56
N TYR A 629 20.31 4.16 -29.30
CA TYR A 629 20.03 5.42 -28.62
C TYR A 629 18.99 6.29 -29.34
N ASP A 630 19.02 6.32 -30.67
CA ASP A 630 18.07 7.10 -31.49
C ASP A 630 16.62 6.57 -31.42
N GLU A 631 16.43 5.28 -31.08
CA GLU A 631 15.12 4.71 -30.76
C GLU A 631 14.72 4.92 -29.29
N ALA A 632 15.69 4.96 -28.37
CA ALA A 632 15.45 5.13 -26.94
C ALA A 632 15.09 6.58 -26.55
N GLU A 633 15.75 7.58 -27.16
CA GLU A 633 15.53 9.01 -26.93
C GLU A 633 14.03 9.42 -26.97
N PRO A 634 13.25 9.14 -28.05
CA PRO A 634 11.85 9.53 -28.11
C PRO A 634 10.94 8.82 -27.10
N LEU A 635 11.32 7.62 -26.64
CA LEU A 635 10.55 6.89 -25.62
C LEU A 635 10.72 7.55 -24.24
N TYR A 636 11.95 7.92 -23.87
CA TYR A 636 12.20 8.65 -22.63
C TYR A 636 11.59 10.05 -22.65
N ALA A 637 11.73 10.79 -23.77
CA ALA A 637 11.08 12.10 -23.92
C ALA A 637 9.56 12.03 -23.71
N ARG A 638 8.90 11.01 -24.28
CA ARG A 638 7.47 10.78 -24.07
C ARG A 638 7.12 10.34 -22.64
N ALA A 639 7.95 9.51 -22.00
CA ALA A 639 7.75 9.13 -20.59
C ALA A 639 7.84 10.35 -19.65
N ILE A 640 8.82 11.22 -19.90
CA ILE A 640 9.02 12.51 -19.21
C ILE A 640 7.77 13.40 -19.37
N GLU A 641 7.25 13.56 -20.58
CA GLU A 641 6.03 14.34 -20.84
C GLU A 641 4.82 13.79 -20.05
N ILE A 642 4.55 12.49 -20.17
CA ILE A 642 3.42 11.82 -19.49
C ILE A 642 3.49 12.03 -17.97
N GLY A 643 4.66 11.82 -17.36
CA GLY A 643 4.84 11.98 -15.93
C GLY A 643 4.82 13.42 -15.43
N GLN A 644 5.32 14.37 -16.21
CA GLN A 644 5.16 15.80 -15.90
C GLN A 644 3.68 16.20 -15.86
N GLN A 645 2.85 15.64 -16.76
CA GLN A 645 1.41 15.91 -16.80
C GLN A 645 0.63 15.18 -15.68
N THR A 646 0.99 13.93 -15.34
CA THR A 646 0.21 13.09 -14.41
C THR A 646 0.68 13.10 -12.96
N LEU A 647 2.00 13.08 -12.73
CA LEU A 647 2.62 13.03 -11.39
C LEU A 647 3.09 14.42 -10.94
N GLY A 648 3.39 15.30 -11.89
CA GLY A 648 3.96 16.63 -11.65
C GLY A 648 5.49 16.67 -11.74
N PRO A 649 6.08 17.88 -11.76
CA PRO A 649 7.49 18.09 -12.09
C PRO A 649 8.50 17.66 -11.01
N SER A 650 8.03 17.24 -9.83
CA SER A 650 8.87 16.88 -8.67
C SER A 650 8.77 15.40 -8.28
N HIS A 651 8.18 14.55 -9.13
CA HIS A 651 8.01 13.12 -8.81
C HIS A 651 9.33 12.35 -8.95
N PRO A 652 9.71 11.45 -8.01
CA PRO A 652 10.93 10.64 -8.11
C PRO A 652 11.08 9.84 -9.42
N ASP A 653 9.99 9.29 -9.96
CA ASP A 653 10.04 8.53 -11.23
C ASP A 653 10.41 9.41 -12.43
N LEU A 654 10.01 10.69 -12.43
CA LEU A 654 10.41 11.63 -13.46
C LEU A 654 11.93 11.81 -13.47
N ALA A 655 12.57 11.83 -12.30
CA ALA A 655 14.02 11.85 -12.19
C ALA A 655 14.68 10.57 -12.74
N THR A 656 14.01 9.41 -12.72
CA THR A 656 14.53 8.18 -13.33
C THR A 656 14.59 8.30 -14.85
N TRP A 657 13.54 8.82 -15.51
CA TRP A 657 13.55 8.98 -16.97
C TRP A 657 14.46 10.12 -17.43
N LEU A 658 14.52 11.23 -16.67
CA LEU A 658 15.50 12.30 -16.88
C LEU A 658 16.93 11.80 -16.74
N TYR A 659 17.21 10.98 -15.72
CA TYR A 659 18.52 10.36 -15.53
C TYR A 659 18.90 9.47 -16.71
N ASN A 660 18.02 8.54 -17.13
CA ASN A 660 18.31 7.64 -18.24
C ASN A 660 18.52 8.39 -19.57
N LEU A 661 17.73 9.43 -19.86
CA LEU A 661 17.92 10.28 -21.03
C LEU A 661 19.24 11.08 -20.96
N GLY A 662 19.60 11.57 -19.77
CA GLY A 662 20.89 12.22 -19.52
C GLY A 662 22.07 11.28 -19.76
N GLN A 663 21.97 10.01 -19.33
CA GLN A 663 22.98 8.99 -19.61
C GLN A 663 23.11 8.67 -21.10
N ILE A 664 22.00 8.61 -21.86
CA ILE A 664 22.06 8.47 -23.33
C ILE A 664 22.85 9.64 -23.96
N PHE A 665 22.53 10.88 -23.59
CA PHE A 665 23.24 12.04 -24.12
C PHE A 665 24.72 12.07 -23.67
N SER A 666 25.05 11.61 -22.47
CA SER A 666 26.43 11.41 -22.01
C SER A 666 27.17 10.40 -22.91
N ASN A 667 26.56 9.24 -23.16
CA ASN A 667 27.14 8.18 -24.01
C ASN A 667 27.30 8.60 -25.48
N GLN A 668 26.43 9.49 -25.98
CA GLN A 668 26.53 10.11 -27.30
C GLN A 668 27.50 11.32 -27.35
N ALA A 669 28.21 11.63 -26.27
CA ALA A 669 29.05 12.82 -26.09
C ALA A 669 28.31 14.18 -26.28
N LYS A 670 26.98 14.19 -26.16
CA LYS A 670 26.11 15.38 -26.19
C LYS A 670 26.04 16.04 -24.81
N TYR A 671 27.19 16.38 -24.24
CA TYR A 671 27.33 16.75 -22.82
C TYR A 671 26.48 17.96 -22.39
N ASP A 672 26.34 18.97 -23.25
CA ASP A 672 25.51 20.16 -23.01
C ASP A 672 24.01 19.82 -22.83
N GLN A 673 23.55 18.68 -23.38
CA GLN A 673 22.19 18.19 -23.23
C GLN A 673 22.07 17.22 -22.04
N ALA A 674 23.11 16.45 -21.75
CA ALA A 674 23.15 15.51 -20.63
C ALA A 674 23.11 16.20 -19.25
N GLN A 675 23.94 17.23 -19.07
CA GLN A 675 24.11 17.91 -17.77
C GLN A 675 22.81 18.44 -17.16
N PRO A 676 21.98 19.27 -17.85
CA PRO A 676 20.77 19.82 -17.24
C PRO A 676 19.75 18.73 -16.86
N LEU A 677 19.69 17.60 -17.57
CA LEU A 677 18.80 16.49 -17.24
C LEU A 677 19.25 15.75 -15.98
N LEU A 678 20.55 15.49 -15.85
CA LEU A 678 21.13 14.84 -14.68
C LEU A 678 21.08 15.73 -13.42
N GLU A 679 21.32 17.04 -13.58
CA GLU A 679 21.13 18.04 -12.51
C GLU A 679 19.66 18.11 -12.06
N GLN A 680 18.71 18.13 -13.00
CA GLN A 680 17.28 18.11 -12.68
C GLN A 680 16.88 16.82 -11.96
N ALA A 681 17.35 15.66 -12.43
CA ALA A 681 17.10 14.37 -11.79
C ALA A 681 17.65 14.30 -10.35
N LEU A 682 18.89 14.79 -10.15
CA LEU A 682 19.51 14.87 -8.84
C LEU A 682 18.72 15.80 -7.90
N SER A 683 18.33 16.99 -8.37
CA SER A 683 17.55 17.96 -7.60
C SER A 683 16.18 17.40 -7.18
N ILE A 684 15.45 16.73 -8.08
CA ILE A 684 14.17 16.10 -7.76
C ILE A 684 14.35 15.03 -6.67
N ARG A 685 15.33 14.14 -6.82
CA ARG A 685 15.59 13.06 -5.84
C ARG A 685 16.07 13.60 -4.50
N GLN A 686 16.95 14.61 -4.48
CA GLN A 686 17.37 15.30 -3.25
C GLN A 686 16.20 15.92 -2.49
N ASN A 687 15.27 16.58 -3.20
CA ASN A 687 14.13 17.26 -2.56
C ASN A 687 13.04 16.28 -2.08
N ALA A 688 12.76 15.22 -2.83
CA ALA A 688 11.72 14.26 -2.49
C ALA A 688 12.19 13.18 -1.49
N LEU A 689 13.41 12.64 -1.69
CA LEU A 689 13.93 11.47 -0.97
C LEU A 689 15.05 11.81 0.03
N GLY A 690 15.68 12.98 -0.11
CA GLY A 690 16.86 13.37 0.66
C GLY A 690 18.19 12.99 -0.01
N ALA A 691 19.28 13.55 0.51
CA ALA A 691 20.63 13.37 -0.03
C ALA A 691 21.18 11.94 0.13
N GLU A 692 20.70 11.20 1.12
CA GLU A 692 21.23 9.88 1.51
C GLU A 692 20.45 8.71 0.91
N HIS A 693 19.38 8.98 0.16
CA HIS A 693 18.64 7.92 -0.52
C HIS A 693 19.48 7.29 -1.65
N THR A 694 19.46 5.96 -1.75
CA THR A 694 20.11 5.15 -2.81
C THR A 694 20.01 5.78 -4.20
N ASN A 695 18.80 6.08 -4.69
CA ASN A 695 18.59 6.73 -6.00
C ASN A 695 19.21 8.13 -6.13
N THR A 696 19.30 8.91 -5.05
CA THR A 696 19.97 10.22 -5.04
C THR A 696 21.47 10.05 -5.18
N ILE A 697 22.04 9.05 -4.49
CA ILE A 697 23.45 8.67 -4.61
C ILE A 697 23.74 8.13 -6.03
N THR A 698 22.84 7.38 -6.65
CA THR A 698 22.95 6.96 -8.07
C THR A 698 22.97 8.16 -9.02
N SER A 699 22.08 9.15 -8.83
CA SER A 699 22.12 10.39 -9.62
C SER A 699 23.43 11.16 -9.45
N LEU A 700 23.98 11.17 -8.24
CA LEU A 700 25.27 11.81 -7.95
C LEU A 700 26.43 11.07 -8.64
N GLY A 701 26.39 9.74 -8.68
CA GLY A 701 27.30 8.90 -9.47
C GLY A 701 27.26 9.24 -10.96
N GLY A 702 26.08 9.28 -11.58
CA GLY A 702 25.96 9.65 -13.00
C GLY A 702 26.44 11.08 -13.33
N MET A 703 26.34 12.02 -12.38
CA MET A 703 26.99 13.34 -12.52
C MET A 703 28.52 13.25 -12.52
N ALA A 704 29.10 12.35 -11.72
CA ALA A 704 30.54 12.10 -11.79
C ALA A 704 30.93 11.43 -13.11
N ASP A 705 30.20 10.39 -13.55
CA ASP A 705 30.44 9.71 -14.83
C ASP A 705 30.39 10.69 -16.01
N LEU A 706 29.42 11.62 -16.02
CA LEU A 706 29.36 12.72 -16.97
C LEU A 706 30.63 13.58 -16.95
N PHE A 707 31.10 14.00 -15.77
CA PHE A 707 32.32 14.81 -15.67
C PHE A 707 33.59 14.02 -16.08
N VAL A 708 33.66 12.71 -15.84
CA VAL A 708 34.72 11.85 -16.38
C VAL A 708 34.68 11.84 -17.90
N ASN A 709 33.51 11.61 -18.50
CA ASN A 709 33.33 11.61 -19.96
C ASN A 709 33.65 12.97 -20.61
N GLN A 710 33.37 14.08 -19.92
CA GLN A 710 33.77 15.44 -20.33
C GLN A 710 35.28 15.72 -20.16
N GLY A 711 36.04 14.87 -19.48
CA GLY A 711 37.44 15.13 -19.09
C GLY A 711 37.60 16.12 -17.93
N LEU A 712 36.53 16.47 -17.22
CA LEU A 712 36.54 17.37 -16.06
C LEU A 712 36.88 16.60 -14.77
N LEU A 713 38.05 15.97 -14.77
CA LEU A 713 38.51 15.03 -13.73
C LEU A 713 38.53 15.66 -12.32
N GLU A 714 38.92 16.93 -12.20
CA GLU A 714 38.91 17.69 -10.94
C GLU A 714 37.50 17.83 -10.32
N LYS A 715 36.43 17.80 -11.14
CA LYS A 715 35.04 17.80 -10.66
C LYS A 715 34.54 16.40 -10.33
N ALA A 716 34.95 15.39 -11.09
CA ALA A 716 34.53 14.01 -10.89
C ALA A 716 35.07 13.42 -9.59
N ALA A 717 36.36 13.65 -9.29
CA ALA A 717 37.05 13.04 -8.15
C ALA A 717 36.34 13.20 -6.79
N PRO A 718 36.03 14.42 -6.30
CA PRO A 718 35.37 14.58 -5.01
C PRO A 718 33.94 14.00 -4.99
N ILE A 719 33.29 13.87 -6.14
CA ILE A 719 31.93 13.30 -6.24
C ILE A 719 32.00 11.76 -6.14
N LEU A 720 32.98 11.12 -6.78
CA LEU A 720 33.18 9.67 -6.65
C LEU A 720 33.53 9.27 -5.21
N GLU A 721 34.44 10.01 -4.56
CA GLU A 721 34.76 9.83 -3.14
C GLU A 721 33.51 10.02 -2.24
N GLN A 722 32.73 11.08 -2.48
CA GLN A 722 31.47 11.32 -1.78
C GLN A 722 30.45 10.18 -1.99
N VAL A 723 30.36 9.62 -3.19
CA VAL A 723 29.47 8.48 -3.49
C VAL A 723 29.91 7.24 -2.73
N VAL A 724 31.19 6.88 -2.73
CA VAL A 724 31.72 5.73 -1.95
C VAL A 724 31.40 5.89 -0.46
N HIS A 725 31.67 7.06 0.13
CA HIS A 725 31.36 7.31 1.55
C HIS A 725 29.85 7.36 1.85
N ALA A 726 29.01 7.82 0.92
CA ALA A 726 27.57 7.79 1.08
C ALA A 726 27.04 6.34 1.06
N ARG A 727 27.50 5.52 0.10
CA ARG A 727 27.15 4.09 0.01
C ARG A 727 27.54 3.33 1.27
N GLU A 728 28.79 3.45 1.70
CA GLU A 728 29.33 2.76 2.87
C GLU A 728 28.59 3.12 4.16
N ARG A 729 28.11 4.36 4.28
CA ARG A 729 27.38 4.85 5.45
C ARG A 729 25.90 4.49 5.47
N VAL A 730 25.23 4.47 4.31
CA VAL A 730 23.78 4.23 4.20
C VAL A 730 23.46 2.73 4.09
N GLN A 731 24.25 2.00 3.30
CA GLN A 731 24.02 0.60 2.99
C GLN A 731 24.98 -0.35 3.73
N GLY A 732 26.00 0.20 4.40
CA GLY A 732 27.03 -0.56 5.11
C GLY A 732 28.23 -0.91 4.22
N CYS A 733 29.23 -1.55 4.84
CA CYS A 733 30.50 -1.91 4.18
C CYS A 733 30.42 -3.15 3.28
N GLU A 734 29.26 -3.81 3.17
CA GLU A 734 29.03 -5.10 2.51
C GLU A 734 27.75 -5.09 1.64
N HIS A 735 27.57 -4.06 0.81
CA HIS A 735 26.43 -3.93 -0.11
C HIS A 735 26.90 -3.86 -1.57
N PRO A 736 26.19 -4.43 -2.57
CA PRO A 736 26.66 -4.46 -3.96
C PRO A 736 26.88 -3.07 -4.57
N ASP A 737 25.95 -2.12 -4.35
CA ASP A 737 26.14 -0.72 -4.76
C ASP A 737 27.44 -0.06 -4.26
N LEU A 738 28.01 -0.53 -3.14
CA LEU A 738 29.32 -0.07 -2.67
C LEU A 738 30.45 -0.69 -3.51
N ALA A 739 30.37 -1.98 -3.88
CA ALA A 739 31.30 -2.59 -4.80
C ALA A 739 31.28 -1.87 -6.16
N THR A 740 30.10 -1.54 -6.72
CA THR A 740 29.99 -0.72 -7.94
C THR A 740 30.63 0.66 -7.77
N ALA A 741 30.39 1.36 -6.65
CA ALA A 741 31.03 2.66 -6.39
C ALA A 741 32.56 2.56 -6.26
N LEU A 742 33.07 1.53 -5.59
CA LEU A 742 34.50 1.24 -5.47
C LEU A 742 35.13 0.92 -6.83
N ASN A 743 34.44 0.15 -7.69
CA ASN A 743 34.87 -0.13 -9.06
C ASN A 743 34.98 1.15 -9.90
N ASN A 744 33.99 2.05 -9.85
CA ASN A 744 34.01 3.29 -10.61
C ASN A 744 35.14 4.21 -10.13
N TRP A 745 35.35 4.31 -8.81
CA TRP A 745 36.47 5.06 -8.24
C TRP A 745 37.84 4.47 -8.60
N ALA A 746 37.97 3.15 -8.55
CA ALA A 746 39.17 2.43 -8.97
C ALA A 746 39.45 2.59 -10.47
N SER A 747 38.42 2.63 -11.31
CA SER A 747 38.56 2.88 -12.76
C SER A 747 39.04 4.29 -13.04
N PHE A 748 38.48 5.28 -12.35
CA PHE A 748 38.94 6.67 -12.45
C PHE A 748 40.43 6.80 -12.09
N LEU A 749 40.86 6.21 -10.97
CA LEU A 749 42.26 6.19 -10.54
C LEU A 749 43.15 5.41 -11.52
N GLN A 750 42.66 4.29 -12.07
CA GLN A 750 43.38 3.55 -13.12
C GLN A 750 43.61 4.42 -14.36
N ASP A 751 42.65 5.23 -14.78
CA ASP A 751 42.81 6.09 -15.96
C ASP A 751 43.68 7.33 -15.70
N GLN A 752 43.90 7.71 -14.42
CA GLN A 752 44.98 8.62 -14.02
C GLN A 752 46.37 7.96 -13.95
N GLY A 753 46.46 6.63 -14.10
CA GLY A 753 47.70 5.85 -13.92
C GLY A 753 48.03 5.54 -12.45
N GLU A 754 47.13 5.83 -11.50
CA GLU A 754 47.32 5.62 -10.07
C GLU A 754 47.02 4.17 -9.65
N TYR A 755 47.70 3.22 -10.31
CA TYR A 755 47.39 1.80 -10.23
C TYR A 755 47.51 1.20 -8.81
N GLU A 756 48.44 1.70 -8.00
CA GLU A 756 48.62 1.29 -6.60
C GLU A 756 47.44 1.71 -5.71
N GLN A 757 46.74 2.80 -6.04
CA GLN A 757 45.52 3.23 -5.33
C GLN A 757 44.27 2.49 -5.85
N ALA A 758 44.21 2.21 -7.15
CA ALA A 758 43.11 1.48 -7.78
C ALA A 758 43.02 0.00 -7.35
N TYR A 759 44.16 -0.69 -7.19
CA TYR A 759 44.18 -2.13 -6.88
C TYR A 759 43.43 -2.53 -5.59
N PRO A 760 43.69 -1.93 -4.41
CA PRO A 760 42.98 -2.31 -3.18
C PRO A 760 41.48 -2.01 -3.22
N LEU A 761 41.05 -0.99 -3.98
CA LEU A 761 39.62 -0.67 -4.16
C LEU A 761 38.92 -1.75 -4.98
N TYR A 762 39.53 -2.22 -6.07
CA TYR A 762 39.01 -3.35 -6.84
C TYR A 762 39.02 -4.67 -6.06
N GLN A 763 40.06 -4.93 -5.25
CA GLN A 763 40.07 -6.11 -4.37
C GLN A 763 38.91 -6.05 -3.38
N ARG A 764 38.69 -4.90 -2.74
CA ARG A 764 37.56 -4.72 -1.81
C ARG A 764 36.21 -4.91 -2.51
N ALA A 765 36.04 -4.41 -3.73
CA ALA A 765 34.82 -4.64 -4.52
C ALA A 765 34.61 -6.13 -4.83
N LEU A 766 35.67 -6.84 -5.23
CA LEU A 766 35.64 -8.29 -5.46
C LEU A 766 35.26 -9.08 -4.19
N GLU A 767 35.85 -8.75 -3.05
CA GLU A 767 35.55 -9.39 -1.76
C GLU A 767 34.07 -9.20 -1.35
N ILE A 768 33.50 -8.02 -1.60
CA ILE A 768 32.09 -7.71 -1.35
C ILE A 768 31.19 -8.59 -2.25
N ASP A 769 31.41 -8.58 -3.56
CA ASP A 769 30.54 -9.31 -4.50
C ASP A 769 30.66 -10.84 -4.35
N GLU A 770 31.86 -11.37 -4.09
CA GLU A 770 32.06 -12.80 -3.78
C GLU A 770 31.34 -13.22 -2.49
N LYS A 771 31.25 -12.33 -1.50
CA LYS A 771 30.59 -12.63 -0.23
C LYS A 771 29.06 -12.63 -0.37
N ILE A 772 28.51 -11.70 -1.15
CA ILE A 772 27.06 -11.48 -1.25
C ILE A 772 26.44 -12.46 -2.25
N PHE A 773 26.99 -12.53 -3.47
CA PHE A 773 26.41 -13.31 -4.56
C PHE A 773 27.05 -14.69 -4.72
N GLY A 774 28.16 -14.94 -4.02
CA GLY A 774 28.97 -16.15 -4.19
C GLY A 774 30.02 -16.01 -5.30
N PRO A 775 30.99 -16.94 -5.35
CA PRO A 775 32.19 -16.83 -6.19
C PRO A 775 31.95 -17.03 -7.70
N ASP A 776 30.71 -17.34 -8.09
CA ASP A 776 30.28 -17.70 -9.45
C ASP A 776 29.13 -16.79 -9.93
N ASN A 777 29.17 -15.49 -9.63
CA ASN A 777 28.17 -14.52 -10.08
C ASN A 777 28.74 -13.58 -11.18
N PRO A 778 27.95 -13.14 -12.18
CA PRO A 778 28.36 -12.15 -13.19
C PRO A 778 29.07 -10.89 -12.67
N GLU A 779 28.70 -10.34 -11.51
CA GLU A 779 29.35 -9.16 -10.95
C GLU A 779 30.80 -9.47 -10.52
N VAL A 780 31.03 -10.67 -9.98
CA VAL A 780 32.39 -11.18 -9.69
C VAL A 780 33.21 -11.29 -10.99
N ALA A 781 32.60 -11.71 -12.10
CA ALA A 781 33.27 -11.74 -13.40
C ALA A 781 33.65 -10.32 -13.89
N THR A 782 32.76 -9.35 -13.74
CA THR A 782 33.03 -7.92 -14.05
C THR A 782 34.22 -7.39 -13.24
N ASN A 783 34.27 -7.65 -11.92
CA ASN A 783 35.38 -7.19 -11.07
C ASN A 783 36.71 -7.89 -11.42
N LEU A 784 36.68 -9.19 -11.70
CA LEU A 784 37.84 -9.93 -12.17
C LEU A 784 38.40 -9.38 -13.49
N ASN A 785 37.54 -8.95 -14.42
CA ASN A 785 37.96 -8.29 -15.66
C ASN A 785 38.55 -6.89 -15.43
N ASN A 786 38.01 -6.12 -14.48
CA ASN A 786 38.55 -4.82 -14.10
C ASN A 786 39.97 -4.97 -13.49
N ILE A 787 40.15 -5.93 -12.57
CA ILE A 787 41.45 -6.30 -11.99
C ILE A 787 42.41 -6.80 -13.07
N ALA A 788 41.95 -7.66 -13.99
CA ALA A 788 42.76 -8.15 -15.09
C ALA A 788 43.24 -7.02 -16.01
N THR A 789 42.40 -6.03 -16.29
CA THR A 789 42.76 -4.83 -17.07
C THR A 789 43.78 -3.96 -16.33
N LEU A 790 43.65 -3.81 -15.01
CA LEU A 790 44.63 -3.10 -14.18
C LEU A 790 46.00 -3.79 -14.19
N LEU A 791 46.02 -5.10 -14.01
CA LEU A 791 47.24 -5.92 -14.05
C LEU A 791 47.89 -5.95 -15.43
N GLU A 792 47.09 -5.91 -16.50
CA GLU A 792 47.55 -5.78 -17.88
C GLU A 792 48.26 -4.44 -18.12
N LYS A 793 47.66 -3.31 -17.68
CA LYS A 793 48.30 -1.98 -17.69
C LYS A 793 49.60 -1.93 -16.86
N GLN A 794 49.73 -2.76 -15.81
CA GLN A 794 50.98 -2.95 -15.04
C GLN A 794 52.00 -3.91 -15.69
N GLY A 795 51.67 -4.57 -16.81
CA GLY A 795 52.51 -5.59 -17.46
C GLY A 795 52.53 -6.96 -16.75
N ARG A 796 51.67 -7.18 -15.75
CA ARG A 796 51.56 -8.43 -14.96
C ARG A 796 50.66 -9.45 -15.67
N PHE A 797 50.99 -9.75 -16.93
CA PHE A 797 50.11 -10.51 -17.84
C PHE A 797 49.74 -11.92 -17.36
N ALA A 798 50.56 -12.58 -16.53
CA ALA A 798 50.27 -13.92 -16.02
C ALA A 798 49.16 -13.91 -14.95
N GLU A 799 49.16 -12.90 -14.07
CA GLU A 799 48.13 -12.70 -13.06
C GLU A 799 46.83 -12.19 -13.72
N ALA A 800 46.96 -11.28 -14.69
CA ALA A 800 45.84 -10.80 -15.49
C ALA A 800 45.10 -11.95 -16.21
N ASP A 801 45.82 -12.88 -16.84
CA ASP A 801 45.23 -14.04 -17.52
C ASP A 801 44.47 -14.95 -16.55
N ALA A 802 44.98 -15.15 -15.32
CA ALA A 802 44.31 -15.96 -14.31
C ALA A 802 42.96 -15.35 -13.88
N HIS A 803 42.91 -14.03 -13.63
CA HIS A 803 41.66 -13.34 -13.30
C HIS A 803 40.68 -13.33 -14.47
N SER A 804 41.13 -13.01 -15.68
CA SER A 804 40.26 -12.94 -16.87
C SER A 804 39.74 -14.32 -17.32
N LEU A 805 40.55 -15.38 -17.20
CA LEU A 805 40.11 -16.76 -17.42
C LEU A 805 39.00 -17.17 -16.45
N ARG A 806 39.12 -16.81 -15.16
CA ARG A 806 38.05 -17.07 -14.18
C ARG A 806 36.78 -16.28 -14.51
N GLY A 807 36.90 -15.00 -14.90
CA GLY A 807 35.75 -14.20 -15.35
C GLY A 807 34.99 -14.86 -16.51
N ILE A 808 35.71 -15.27 -17.56
CA ILE A 808 35.13 -16.01 -18.70
C ILE A 808 34.42 -17.29 -18.25
N GLN A 809 35.01 -18.08 -17.35
CA GLN A 809 34.40 -19.32 -16.87
C GLN A 809 33.11 -19.08 -16.08
N ILE A 810 33.01 -17.96 -15.37
CA ILE A 810 31.79 -17.57 -14.66
C ILE A 810 30.72 -17.16 -15.68
N ASP A 811 31.02 -16.23 -16.60
CA ASP A 811 30.08 -15.75 -17.63
C ASP A 811 29.53 -16.91 -18.47
N GLU A 812 30.40 -17.80 -18.98
CA GLU A 812 30.02 -18.96 -19.78
C GLU A 812 29.07 -19.91 -19.04
N ARG A 813 29.24 -20.06 -17.72
CA ARG A 813 28.46 -20.99 -16.90
C ARG A 813 27.13 -20.42 -16.42
N THR A 814 27.05 -19.10 -16.25
CA THR A 814 25.92 -18.41 -15.59
C THR A 814 24.99 -17.71 -16.58
N LEU A 815 25.55 -17.01 -17.56
CA LEU A 815 24.83 -16.24 -18.57
C LEU A 815 24.74 -17.00 -19.89
N GLY A 816 25.60 -18.00 -20.10
CA GLY A 816 25.65 -18.84 -21.29
C GLY A 816 26.62 -18.33 -22.37
N PRO A 817 26.78 -19.10 -23.46
CA PRO A 817 27.85 -18.90 -24.44
C PRO A 817 27.65 -17.70 -25.38
N ASP A 818 26.46 -17.09 -25.40
CA ASP A 818 26.05 -16.02 -26.31
C ASP A 818 25.81 -14.66 -25.59
N HIS A 819 26.14 -14.54 -24.30
CA HIS A 819 25.86 -13.31 -23.55
C HIS A 819 26.84 -12.15 -23.89
N PRO A 820 26.38 -10.90 -24.06
CA PRO A 820 27.25 -9.75 -24.34
C PRO A 820 28.43 -9.54 -23.37
N PHE A 821 28.25 -9.83 -22.08
CA PHE A 821 29.34 -9.71 -21.09
C PHE A 821 30.48 -10.69 -21.35
N LEU A 822 30.19 -11.90 -21.84
CA LEU A 822 31.22 -12.85 -22.24
C LEU A 822 32.08 -12.30 -23.38
N ALA A 823 31.50 -11.54 -24.33
CA ALA A 823 32.28 -10.86 -25.36
C ALA A 823 33.26 -9.82 -24.79
N LYS A 824 32.86 -9.08 -23.74
CA LYS A 824 33.74 -8.15 -23.00
C LYS A 824 34.88 -8.92 -22.32
N SER A 825 34.59 -10.01 -21.61
CA SER A 825 35.57 -10.86 -20.92
C SER A 825 36.57 -11.51 -21.87
N LEU A 826 36.10 -12.04 -23.01
CA LEU A 826 36.94 -12.57 -24.09
C LEU A 826 37.87 -11.49 -24.67
N THR A 827 37.40 -10.25 -24.77
CA THR A 827 38.19 -9.11 -25.29
C THR A 827 39.28 -8.67 -24.33
N VAL A 828 39.00 -8.60 -23.03
CA VAL A 828 40.02 -8.36 -21.99
C VAL A 828 41.10 -9.43 -22.07
N ARG A 829 40.73 -10.71 -22.19
CA ARG A 829 41.70 -11.80 -22.35
C ARG A 829 42.47 -11.72 -23.65
N ALA A 830 41.85 -11.32 -24.76
CA ALA A 830 42.53 -11.13 -26.04
C ALA A 830 43.62 -10.04 -25.97
N ARG A 831 43.34 -8.92 -25.28
CA ARG A 831 44.35 -7.88 -24.99
C ARG A 831 45.54 -8.44 -24.22
N ILE A 832 45.29 -9.22 -23.17
CA ILE A 832 46.34 -9.89 -22.37
C ILE A 832 47.16 -10.86 -23.25
N MET A 833 46.51 -11.67 -24.07
CA MET A 833 47.18 -12.59 -25.00
C MET A 833 48.03 -11.86 -26.05
N ARG A 834 47.55 -10.71 -26.56
CA ARG A 834 48.31 -9.81 -27.44
C ARG A 834 49.55 -9.27 -26.74
N GLY A 835 49.45 -8.86 -25.47
CA GLY A 835 50.59 -8.45 -24.63
C GLY A 835 51.61 -9.57 -24.40
N GLN A 836 51.14 -10.82 -24.26
CA GLN A 836 51.99 -12.02 -24.19
C GLN A 836 52.55 -12.48 -25.55
N VAL A 837 52.31 -11.76 -26.66
CA VAL A 837 52.73 -12.12 -28.03
C VAL A 837 52.06 -13.42 -28.55
N LYS A 838 50.98 -13.88 -27.90
CA LYS A 838 50.19 -15.06 -28.29
C LYS A 838 49.10 -14.71 -29.29
N TYR A 839 49.50 -14.21 -30.46
CA TYR A 839 48.57 -13.60 -31.41
C TYR A 839 47.48 -14.55 -31.94
N ASN A 840 47.76 -15.85 -32.07
CA ASN A 840 46.76 -16.82 -32.54
C ASN A 840 45.65 -17.06 -31.50
N GLU A 841 46.00 -17.08 -30.20
CA GLU A 841 45.02 -17.20 -29.12
C GLU A 841 44.16 -15.92 -29.04
N ALA A 842 44.79 -14.74 -29.16
CA ALA A 842 44.08 -13.47 -29.23
C ALA A 842 43.12 -13.39 -30.43
N GLU A 843 43.52 -13.86 -31.63
CA GLU A 843 42.68 -13.82 -32.84
C GLU A 843 41.44 -14.72 -32.69
N SER A 844 41.60 -15.90 -32.07
CA SER A 844 40.47 -16.79 -31.74
C SER A 844 39.50 -16.19 -30.71
N LEU A 845 40.01 -15.48 -29.69
CA LEU A 845 39.20 -14.84 -28.66
C LEU A 845 38.40 -13.66 -29.25
N ILE A 846 39.03 -12.82 -30.08
CA ILE A 846 38.37 -11.70 -30.77
C ILE A 846 37.32 -12.18 -31.77
N ALA A 847 37.61 -13.24 -32.53
CA ALA A 847 36.64 -13.81 -33.48
C ALA A 847 35.34 -14.22 -32.77
N ARG A 848 35.45 -14.89 -31.62
CA ARG A 848 34.29 -15.28 -30.79
C ARG A 848 33.60 -14.07 -30.14
N ALA A 849 34.35 -13.08 -29.66
CA ALA A 849 33.77 -11.86 -29.09
C ALA A 849 32.97 -11.06 -30.14
N LEU A 850 33.46 -10.98 -31.39
CA LEU A 850 32.73 -10.39 -32.52
C LEU A 850 31.46 -11.18 -32.84
N GLU A 851 31.53 -12.51 -32.90
CA GLU A 851 30.37 -13.37 -33.18
C GLU A 851 29.25 -13.14 -32.16
N ILE A 852 29.57 -13.14 -30.86
CA ILE A 852 28.63 -12.87 -29.77
C ILE A 852 28.09 -11.44 -29.84
N GLY A 853 28.98 -10.44 -29.87
CA GLY A 853 28.57 -9.04 -29.85
C GLY A 853 27.69 -8.64 -31.03
N SER A 854 28.01 -9.13 -32.24
CA SER A 854 27.27 -8.83 -33.47
C SER A 854 25.84 -9.40 -33.52
N ARG A 855 25.48 -10.34 -32.62
CA ARG A 855 24.11 -10.87 -32.49
C ARG A 855 23.21 -9.99 -31.62
N ALA A 856 23.77 -9.34 -30.60
CA ALA A 856 23.00 -8.75 -29.50
C ALA A 856 23.15 -7.23 -29.38
N LEU A 857 24.20 -6.64 -29.95
CA LEU A 857 24.56 -5.23 -29.76
C LEU A 857 24.58 -4.49 -31.10
N ASP A 858 24.20 -3.21 -31.10
CA ASP A 858 24.47 -2.36 -32.26
C ASP A 858 25.97 -2.18 -32.48
N SER A 859 26.34 -1.96 -33.74
CA SER A 859 27.69 -1.63 -34.19
C SER A 859 28.37 -0.47 -33.43
N SER A 860 27.58 0.51 -32.97
CA SER A 860 28.04 1.67 -32.17
C SER A 860 28.18 1.38 -30.67
N HIS A 861 27.77 0.21 -30.18
CA HIS A 861 27.83 -0.14 -28.76
C HIS A 861 29.28 -0.12 -28.25
N PRO A 862 29.58 0.44 -27.06
CA PRO A 862 30.95 0.56 -26.53
C PRO A 862 31.74 -0.76 -26.53
N THR A 863 31.10 -1.88 -26.17
CA THR A 863 31.71 -3.22 -26.28
C THR A 863 32.09 -3.58 -27.71
N MET A 864 31.24 -3.32 -28.71
CA MET A 864 31.54 -3.58 -30.12
C MET A 864 32.71 -2.74 -30.63
N VAL A 865 32.72 -1.45 -30.31
CA VAL A 865 33.84 -0.54 -30.61
C VAL A 865 35.15 -1.05 -29.96
N THR A 866 35.08 -1.53 -28.71
CA THR A 866 36.23 -2.10 -27.99
C THR A 866 36.76 -3.38 -28.65
N ILE A 867 35.87 -4.31 -29.03
CA ILE A 867 36.24 -5.55 -29.72
C ILE A 867 36.93 -5.23 -31.06
N LEU A 868 36.36 -4.30 -31.84
CA LEU A 868 36.91 -3.86 -33.13
C LEU A 868 38.27 -3.14 -32.95
N GLY A 869 38.41 -2.32 -31.90
CA GLY A 869 39.67 -1.66 -31.55
C GLY A 869 40.78 -2.64 -31.20
N GLU A 870 40.48 -3.68 -30.40
CA GLU A 870 41.44 -4.76 -30.15
C GLU A 870 41.74 -5.59 -31.41
N GLN A 871 40.78 -5.75 -32.33
CA GLN A 871 41.04 -6.39 -33.62
C GLN A 871 42.03 -5.57 -34.45
N GLU A 872 41.88 -4.25 -34.53
CA GLU A 872 42.86 -3.37 -35.17
C GLU A 872 44.23 -3.47 -34.49
N ALA A 873 44.27 -3.40 -33.15
CA ALA A 873 45.51 -3.46 -32.38
C ALA A 873 46.25 -4.79 -32.56
N LEU A 874 45.52 -5.91 -32.62
CA LEU A 874 46.08 -7.23 -32.90
C LEU A 874 46.61 -7.33 -34.33
N LEU A 875 45.85 -6.89 -35.33
CA LEU A 875 46.29 -6.91 -36.73
C LEU A 875 47.52 -6.00 -36.94
N ARG A 876 47.57 -4.84 -36.27
CA ARG A 876 48.76 -3.98 -36.22
C ARG A 876 49.97 -4.69 -35.60
N ALA A 877 49.80 -5.40 -34.48
CA ALA A 877 50.86 -6.17 -33.84
C ALA A 877 51.35 -7.37 -34.69
N GLN A 878 50.48 -7.95 -35.52
CA GLN A 878 50.83 -8.96 -36.53
C GLN A 878 51.49 -8.37 -37.81
N GLY A 879 51.66 -7.04 -37.91
CA GLY A 879 52.17 -6.38 -39.13
C GLY A 879 51.14 -6.18 -40.25
N ARG A 880 49.87 -6.53 -40.03
CA ARG A 880 48.72 -6.40 -40.94
C ARG A 880 47.97 -5.07 -40.71
N ALA A 881 48.70 -3.98 -40.45
CA ALA A 881 48.12 -2.72 -39.98
C ALA A 881 47.09 -2.10 -40.95
N THR A 882 47.28 -2.22 -42.25
CA THR A 882 46.32 -1.74 -43.27
C THR A 882 45.01 -2.52 -43.25
N GLU A 883 45.06 -3.84 -43.05
CA GLU A 883 43.88 -4.70 -42.91
C GLU A 883 43.11 -4.37 -41.62
N GLY A 884 43.83 -4.12 -40.52
CA GLY A 884 43.24 -3.70 -39.25
C GLY A 884 42.51 -2.37 -39.35
N VAL A 885 43.18 -1.35 -39.89
CA VAL A 885 42.58 -0.02 -40.10
C VAL A 885 41.37 -0.12 -41.02
N GLN A 886 41.46 -0.88 -42.12
CA GLN A 886 40.33 -1.06 -43.04
C GLN A 886 39.14 -1.74 -42.35
N ARG A 887 39.36 -2.81 -41.56
CA ARG A 887 38.27 -3.48 -40.83
C ARG A 887 37.60 -2.55 -39.82
N PHE A 888 38.38 -1.78 -39.06
CA PHE A 888 37.84 -0.81 -38.11
C PHE A 888 37.03 0.27 -38.83
N GLU A 889 37.55 0.86 -39.91
CA GLU A 889 36.90 1.94 -40.67
C GLU A 889 35.66 1.48 -41.47
N THR A 890 35.61 0.24 -41.92
CA THR A 890 34.43 -0.31 -42.63
C THR A 890 33.34 -0.86 -41.72
N ALA A 891 33.62 -1.03 -40.42
CA ALA A 891 32.59 -1.35 -39.45
C ALA A 891 31.68 -0.13 -39.23
N PRO A 892 30.35 -0.28 -39.27
CA PRO A 892 29.44 0.81 -38.93
C PRO A 892 29.70 1.33 -37.49
N GLY A 893 29.44 2.61 -37.23
CA GLY A 893 29.56 3.21 -35.89
C GLY A 893 30.98 3.66 -35.46
N THR A 894 32.07 3.16 -36.05
CA THR A 894 33.44 3.47 -35.58
C THR A 894 33.98 4.85 -35.98
N ALA A 895 33.41 5.47 -37.03
CA ALA A 895 33.92 6.71 -37.62
C ALA A 895 33.86 7.94 -36.67
N THR A 896 32.98 7.92 -35.65
CA THR A 896 32.91 8.94 -34.59
C THR A 896 33.93 8.71 -33.48
N SER A 897 34.19 7.45 -33.11
CA SER A 897 35.10 7.08 -32.02
C SER A 897 36.54 7.58 -32.25
N ARG A 898 37.11 7.34 -33.44
CA ARG A 898 38.46 7.82 -33.77
C ARG A 898 38.59 9.34 -33.82
N ARG A 899 37.47 10.07 -33.90
CA ARG A 899 37.43 11.54 -33.84
C ARG A 899 37.52 12.04 -32.40
N ALA A 900 36.98 11.29 -31.44
CA ALA A 900 37.08 11.56 -30.02
C ALA A 900 38.48 11.25 -29.46
N GLU A 901 39.09 10.13 -29.85
CA GLU A 901 40.48 9.78 -29.46
C GLU A 901 41.49 10.86 -29.90
N ASN A 902 41.36 11.35 -31.14
CA ASN A 902 42.23 12.43 -31.65
C ASN A 902 42.04 13.78 -30.92
N THR A 903 40.91 13.99 -30.22
CA THR A 903 40.74 15.16 -29.34
C THR A 903 41.21 14.93 -27.91
N SER A 904 41.20 13.69 -27.39
CA SER A 904 41.67 13.38 -26.03
C SER A 904 43.20 13.23 -25.93
N LEU A 905 43.86 12.84 -27.02
CA LEU A 905 45.34 12.74 -27.08
C LEU A 905 46.07 14.10 -27.10
N ALA A 906 45.34 15.22 -27.07
CA ALA A 906 45.90 16.57 -27.03
C ALA A 906 46.31 17.02 -25.61
N ASN A 907 47.15 16.22 -24.92
CA ASN A 907 47.82 16.65 -23.70
C ASN A 907 49.22 17.19 -24.03
N PRO A 908 49.68 18.29 -23.42
CA PRO A 908 50.93 18.95 -23.82
C PRO A 908 52.13 18.11 -23.37
N THR A 909 52.95 17.67 -24.33
CA THR A 909 54.20 16.98 -24.04
C THR A 909 55.15 17.88 -23.25
N HIS A 910 55.68 17.34 -22.15
CA HIS A 910 56.86 17.90 -21.49
C HIS A 910 57.98 18.08 -22.53
N GLN A 911 58.51 19.29 -22.63
CA GLN A 911 59.70 19.56 -23.43
C GLN A 911 60.92 18.93 -22.75
N GLU A 912 61.51 17.90 -23.38
CA GLU A 912 62.91 17.57 -23.13
C GLU A 912 63.80 18.55 -23.90
N ASP A 913 64.86 19.04 -23.24
CA ASP A 913 65.81 19.98 -23.79
C ASP A 913 66.61 19.40 -24.96
N THR A 914 66.46 19.98 -26.15
CA THR A 914 67.49 19.90 -27.20
C THR A 914 67.91 21.29 -27.67
N GLN A 915 69.12 21.69 -27.28
CA GLN A 915 69.77 22.89 -27.77
C GLN A 915 70.09 22.78 -29.28
N SER A 916 69.57 23.68 -30.11
CA SER A 916 70.38 24.30 -31.19
C SER A 916 69.69 25.48 -31.87
N SER A 917 70.29 26.67 -31.74
CA SER A 917 70.37 27.75 -32.74
C SER A 917 69.28 27.92 -33.81
N SER A 918 68.59 29.07 -33.78
CA SER A 918 68.82 30.22 -34.70
C SER A 918 67.55 30.97 -35.12
N GLY A 919 67.69 32.28 -35.40
CA GLY A 919 66.73 33.05 -36.21
C GLY A 919 65.71 33.88 -35.42
N GLY A 920 65.78 35.21 -35.55
CA GLY A 920 64.81 36.15 -34.97
C GLY A 920 63.39 36.04 -35.60
N GLY A 921 62.41 36.82 -35.15
CA GLY A 921 62.46 37.92 -34.19
C GLY A 921 61.21 38.82 -34.32
N CYS A 922 61.02 39.73 -33.37
CA CYS A 922 60.12 40.91 -33.42
C CYS A 922 58.71 40.77 -34.04
N GLY A 923 57.68 40.62 -33.19
CA GLY A 923 56.27 40.84 -33.54
C GLY A 923 55.50 41.53 -32.39
N ARG A 924 55.40 42.87 -32.43
CA ARG A 924 54.88 43.71 -31.35
C ARG A 924 53.35 43.65 -31.15
N VAL A 925 52.94 43.64 -29.86
CA VAL A 925 51.96 44.55 -29.21
C VAL A 925 50.57 44.75 -29.83
N ALA A 926 49.53 44.40 -29.07
CA ALA A 926 48.37 45.28 -28.82
C ALA A 926 47.63 44.90 -27.51
N ASP A 927 47.60 45.81 -26.54
CA ASP A 927 46.78 45.72 -25.31
C ASP A 927 45.32 46.18 -25.56
N GLY A 928 44.38 45.68 -24.75
CA GLY A 928 43.04 46.23 -24.57
C GLY A 928 41.90 45.24 -24.85
N ALA A 929 40.85 45.11 -24.02
CA ALA A 929 40.51 45.87 -22.81
C ALA A 929 39.69 45.05 -21.80
N ARG A 930 39.54 45.63 -20.60
CA ARG A 930 38.85 45.06 -19.42
C ARG A 930 37.34 44.89 -19.66
N GLY A 931 36.74 43.87 -19.06
CA GLY A 931 35.80 44.09 -17.95
C GLY A 931 34.63 43.10 -17.94
N PRO A 932 33.95 42.91 -16.79
CA PRO A 932 33.51 41.56 -16.41
C PRO A 932 32.00 41.33 -16.40
N CYS A 933 31.62 40.05 -16.52
CA CYS A 933 30.53 39.37 -15.82
C CYS A 933 30.98 37.93 -15.55
#